data_AF-A0A821TFB7-F1
#
_entry.id   AF-A0A821TFB7-F1
#
_cell.length_a   1.000
_cell.length_b   1.000
_cell.length_c   1.000
_cell.angle_alpha   90.00
_cell.angle_beta   90.00
_cell.angle_gamma   90.00
#
_symmetry.space_group_name_H-M   'P 1'
#
loop_
_entity.id
_entity.type
_entity.pdbx_description
1 polymer ?
#
loop_
_entity_poly.entity_id
_entity_poly.type
_entity_poly.pdbx_seq_one_letter_code
_entity_poly.pdbx_strand_id
1 'polypeptide(L)'
;MDFKKIFEIIKNEIQEMIPEIYHKSPVNMERIAIDQRGSIGSLYDGYTDNIRGQLHHNFKIHSNKIEKSMKCKFINKCMPEYQNLLKFVEIDQQLRLSILLEMSYATGIASLINYSQMIDARTRLLYFYQESKKEAIKDYLWSCITPVAESGCRKFSTHIITEIIWGIHFLVILQLPPDQEQEIDVVLKKLQQNISDNKHMAQINPQERALLDRIITTTIYSNIDSLTKLKKFEYIYQTIKGLQENSELHQRLKYILTPISWFYGRYASHLPNIILTTSEENETLEYYLLQQTSELKTLNFRVNHNLYDLLQGKYKTQFKKIQEKLSELQFLQINDLERLKNLVLNIRNGIKSQSLNEKVSLDSPKKIQELSNKIIIDIEQLKSKVNFIKQLQNEGCEYCDVAELGIRYGLLPSKVNDILFGNDSNKAIFYSTDEYRNNDKIGWTEIYSQLFEEKRKNPELRLVYADFTNSTYELKKMTIKISPDIKAKQNTSNFQPSESDTKIKSSSPPTPSSSTNDFINILLLGESGVGKSTFINAFANYLHFQTLADAEKAEPIVIIPVSFLITINDNFDEKIIKFGHIDSNENHNNAGQSVTQHCKSYVFNISNEKKLRIIDTPGFGDTRGIDQDDLNMEGIFSFLHNINYLNGICLLFKPEVVQLNLYWQSCLIQLFDYFGENIVNNFIFCFTNARSTFFTPGNTRPLLKKLFESFPRKNIPFEKNNTFCFDSKAFRYLVAIRDSITFDLNKRHDFEQSWIRSTIESERFRDFLCHLHEYRKNYEWQSIKDAQFQINFMIRPILETMRNLYRNIILYSLNLSIELRATHGSPSSMICYKCNRNPEKFNDFWILPDHLHNSLNMVSLNYVFIHLNI
;
A
#
# COMPACT_ATOMS: atom_id res chain seq x y z
N MET A 1 9.93 44.08 -25.57
CA MET A 1 9.36 44.44 -26.89
C MET A 1 7.91 43.98 -26.87
N ASP A 2 6.96 44.86 -27.19
CA ASP A 2 5.53 44.54 -27.07
C ASP A 2 5.13 43.57 -28.19
N PHE A 3 4.92 42.29 -27.84
CA PHE A 3 4.51 41.23 -28.78
C PHE A 3 3.29 41.62 -29.63
N LYS A 4 2.44 42.51 -29.10
CA LYS A 4 1.28 43.06 -29.79
C LYS A 4 1.66 43.96 -30.98
N LYS A 5 2.77 44.71 -30.90
CA LYS A 5 3.30 45.54 -32.00
C LYS A 5 3.94 44.69 -33.11
N ILE A 6 4.67 43.64 -32.75
CA ILE A 6 5.23 42.69 -33.74
C ILE A 6 4.09 41.98 -34.47
N PHE A 7 3.03 41.61 -33.74
CA PHE A 7 1.84 40.99 -34.30
C PHE A 7 1.09 41.88 -35.30
N GLU A 8 0.89 43.17 -34.99
CA GLU A 8 0.28 44.14 -35.91
C GLU A 8 1.10 44.31 -37.21
N ILE A 9 2.43 44.32 -37.10
CA ILE A 9 3.34 44.39 -38.26
C ILE A 9 3.24 43.13 -39.11
N ILE A 10 3.31 41.94 -38.48
CA ILE A 10 3.19 40.65 -39.14
C ILE A 10 1.83 40.50 -39.83
N LYS A 11 0.73 40.90 -39.18
CA LYS A 11 -0.63 40.85 -39.76
C LYS A 11 -0.75 41.71 -41.03
N ASN A 12 -0.09 42.87 -41.06
CA ASN A 12 -0.09 43.77 -42.21
C ASN A 12 0.85 43.31 -43.35
N GLU A 13 1.94 42.60 -43.04
CA GLU A 13 2.89 42.08 -44.04
C GLU A 13 2.51 40.69 -44.61
N ILE A 14 1.70 39.91 -43.88
CA ILE A 14 1.32 38.54 -44.26
C ILE A 14 0.49 38.48 -45.54
N GLN A 15 -0.21 39.53 -45.98
CA GLN A 15 -1.01 39.44 -47.20
C GLN A 15 -0.19 39.50 -48.50
N GLU A 16 1.07 39.98 -48.48
CA GLU A 16 1.83 40.23 -49.73
C GLU A 16 3.16 39.46 -49.87
N MET A 17 3.74 38.87 -48.80
CA MET A 17 5.13 38.33 -48.85
C MET A 17 5.35 36.87 -48.39
N ILE A 18 4.29 36.07 -48.15
CA ILE A 18 4.40 34.72 -47.55
C ILE A 18 5.38 33.77 -48.29
N PRO A 19 5.47 33.72 -49.64
CA PRO A 19 6.32 32.75 -50.32
C PRO A 19 7.84 32.99 -50.18
N GLU A 20 8.28 34.24 -50.05
CA GLU A 20 9.72 34.59 -50.04
C GLU A 20 10.39 34.39 -48.66
N ILE A 21 9.61 34.44 -47.56
CA ILE A 21 10.13 34.36 -46.19
C ILE A 21 10.36 32.90 -45.74
N TYR A 22 9.66 31.93 -46.34
CA TYR A 22 9.59 30.54 -45.85
C TYR A 22 10.15 29.50 -46.84
N HIS A 23 11.29 29.80 -47.48
CA HIS A 23 11.96 28.84 -48.38
C HIS A 23 12.53 27.58 -47.70
N LYS A 24 12.59 27.51 -46.36
CA LYS A 24 13.11 26.36 -45.61
C LYS A 24 12.02 25.70 -44.75
N SER A 25 11.86 24.39 -44.92
CA SER A 25 11.00 23.55 -44.07
C SER A 25 11.41 23.61 -42.60
N PRO A 26 10.46 23.53 -41.65
CA PRO A 26 10.79 23.48 -40.24
C PRO A 26 11.56 22.20 -39.89
N VAL A 27 12.49 22.31 -38.93
CA VAL A 27 13.08 21.14 -38.28
C VAL A 27 12.06 20.65 -37.24
N ASN A 28 11.33 19.61 -37.59
CA ASN A 28 10.32 19.04 -36.70
C ASN A 28 10.96 18.17 -35.61
N MET A 29 10.29 18.12 -34.47
CA MET A 29 10.59 17.20 -33.37
C MET A 29 9.62 16.02 -33.41
N GLU A 30 10.12 14.81 -33.15
CA GLU A 30 9.29 13.60 -33.08
C GLU A 30 9.15 13.09 -31.65
N ARG A 31 7.95 12.65 -31.28
CA ARG A 31 7.66 12.06 -29.97
C ARG A 31 6.74 10.87 -30.12
N ILE A 32 7.02 9.77 -29.40
CA ILE A 32 6.01 8.72 -29.20
C ILE A 32 4.80 9.36 -28.49
N ALA A 33 3.61 9.08 -29.00
CA ALA A 33 2.36 9.60 -28.46
C ALA A 33 1.96 8.86 -27.18
N ILE A 34 2.55 9.26 -26.05
CA ILE A 34 2.22 8.68 -24.74
C ILE A 34 0.86 9.18 -24.24
N ASP A 35 0.54 10.45 -24.44
CA ASP A 35 -0.78 11.04 -24.13
C ASP A 35 -1.69 10.96 -25.37
N GLN A 36 -2.70 10.09 -25.33
CA GLN A 36 -3.64 9.87 -26.45
C GLN A 36 -4.62 11.02 -26.71
N ARG A 37 -4.63 12.07 -25.88
CA ARG A 37 -5.52 13.25 -26.06
C ARG A 37 -5.01 14.22 -27.14
N GLY A 38 -3.77 14.08 -27.60
CA GLY A 38 -3.20 14.94 -28.63
C GLY A 38 -3.92 14.83 -29.97
N SER A 39 -4.11 15.98 -30.61
CA SER A 39 -4.72 16.10 -31.93
C SER A 39 -3.96 17.12 -32.78
N ILE A 40 -4.18 17.10 -34.10
CA ILE A 40 -3.60 18.11 -34.99
C ILE A 40 -4.06 19.52 -34.52
N GLY A 41 -3.10 20.44 -34.41
CA GLY A 41 -3.30 21.78 -33.85
C GLY A 41 -3.16 21.86 -32.32
N SER A 42 -2.88 20.75 -31.63
CA SER A 42 -2.60 20.78 -30.19
C SER A 42 -1.28 21.50 -29.89
N LEU A 43 -1.26 22.30 -28.83
CA LEU A 43 -0.07 22.99 -28.33
C LEU A 43 0.75 22.05 -27.45
N TYR A 44 2.06 22.01 -27.69
CA TYR A 44 2.99 21.12 -27.01
C TYR A 44 4.12 21.92 -26.32
N ASP A 45 4.39 21.55 -25.07
CA ASP A 45 5.47 22.08 -24.25
C ASP A 45 6.67 21.14 -24.32
N GLY A 46 7.64 21.47 -25.15
CA GLY A 46 8.89 20.71 -25.28
C GLY A 46 9.78 20.73 -24.03
N TYR A 47 9.60 21.68 -23.10
CA TYR A 47 10.40 21.71 -21.87
C TYR A 47 10.06 20.54 -20.95
N THR A 48 8.78 20.20 -20.88
CA THR A 48 8.24 19.16 -19.97
C THR A 48 7.67 17.96 -20.70
N ASP A 49 7.59 17.99 -22.03
CA ASP A 49 6.93 17.00 -22.88
C ASP A 49 5.44 16.79 -22.52
N ASN A 50 4.68 17.88 -22.46
CA ASN A 50 3.24 17.86 -22.16
C ASN A 50 2.41 18.62 -23.20
N ILE A 51 1.17 18.16 -23.40
CA ILE A 51 0.15 18.87 -24.18
C ILE A 51 -0.46 19.96 -23.30
N ARG A 52 -0.52 21.21 -23.79
CA ARG A 52 -0.96 22.38 -23.01
C ARG A 52 -2.29 22.98 -23.46
N GLY A 53 -2.85 22.52 -24.57
CA GLY A 53 -4.11 23.03 -25.12
C GLY A 53 -4.22 22.78 -26.61
N GLN A 54 -5.10 23.51 -27.28
CA GLN A 54 -5.35 23.39 -28.72
C GLN A 54 -5.55 24.78 -29.34
N LEU A 55 -5.11 24.94 -30.58
CA LEU A 55 -5.44 26.12 -31.38
C LEU A 55 -6.93 26.13 -31.72
N HIS A 56 -7.58 27.28 -31.55
CA HIS A 56 -8.98 27.48 -31.93
C HIS A 56 -9.11 27.69 -33.43
N HIS A 57 -8.86 26.65 -34.22
CA HIS A 57 -8.97 26.67 -35.67
C HIS A 57 -9.36 25.29 -36.23
N ASN A 58 -10.26 25.28 -37.20
CA ASN A 58 -10.71 24.05 -37.86
C ASN A 58 -9.80 23.73 -39.05
N PHE A 59 -8.67 23.08 -38.76
CA PHE A 59 -7.74 22.64 -39.79
C PHE A 59 -8.37 21.60 -40.72
N LYS A 60 -8.17 21.75 -42.04
CA LYS A 60 -8.45 20.66 -42.97
C LYS A 60 -7.35 19.62 -42.81
N ILE A 61 -7.73 18.37 -42.59
CA ILE A 61 -6.79 17.26 -42.39
C ILE A 61 -6.79 16.39 -43.64
N HIS A 62 -5.60 15.98 -44.08
CA HIS A 62 -5.45 14.94 -45.08
C HIS A 62 -4.92 13.67 -44.41
N SER A 63 -5.41 12.51 -44.84
CA SER A 63 -4.99 11.21 -44.34
C SER A 63 -4.41 10.41 -45.49
N ASN A 64 -3.15 9.99 -45.34
CA ASN A 64 -2.44 9.19 -46.32
C ASN A 64 -2.02 7.86 -45.70
N LYS A 65 -2.15 6.77 -46.46
CA LYS A 65 -1.46 5.51 -46.12
C LYS A 65 0.04 5.73 -46.28
N ILE A 66 0.81 5.24 -45.32
CA ILE A 66 2.28 5.29 -45.35
C ILE A 66 2.82 3.88 -45.57
N GLU A 67 4.07 3.80 -46.00
CA GLU A 67 4.79 2.53 -46.06
C GLU A 67 4.84 1.92 -44.65
N LYS A 68 4.40 0.67 -44.52
CA LYS A 68 4.29 0.01 -43.22
C LYS A 68 5.68 -0.27 -42.66
N SER A 69 6.18 0.59 -41.77
CA SER A 69 7.28 0.25 -40.89
C SER A 69 6.76 -0.65 -39.78
N MET A 70 7.26 -1.88 -39.70
CA MET A 70 6.87 -2.86 -38.70
C MET A 70 8.10 -3.51 -38.05
N LYS A 71 8.09 -3.61 -36.73
CA LYS A 71 9.10 -4.27 -35.93
C LYS A 71 8.41 -5.22 -34.95
N CYS A 72 8.90 -6.44 -34.87
CA CYS A 72 8.48 -7.40 -33.86
C CYS A 72 9.71 -8.12 -33.33
N LYS A 73 9.97 -8.04 -32.02
CA LYS A 73 11.17 -8.61 -31.38
C LYS A 73 10.75 -9.50 -30.21
N PHE A 74 11.39 -10.65 -30.08
CA PHE A 74 11.25 -11.53 -28.92
C PHE A 74 12.60 -11.70 -28.22
N ILE A 75 12.64 -11.40 -26.92
CA ILE A 75 13.81 -11.60 -26.05
C ILE A 75 13.50 -12.76 -25.12
N ASN A 76 14.29 -13.82 -25.25
CA ASN A 76 14.09 -15.07 -24.52
C ASN A 76 14.87 -15.15 -23.20
N LYS A 77 15.81 -14.27 -22.90
CA LYS A 77 16.46 -14.19 -21.58
C LYS A 77 16.86 -12.75 -21.32
N CYS A 78 16.16 -12.08 -20.42
CA CYS A 78 16.51 -10.71 -20.12
C CYS A 78 17.78 -10.63 -19.27
N MET A 79 18.70 -9.80 -19.76
CA MET A 79 19.92 -9.39 -19.07
C MET A 79 19.74 -8.01 -18.42
N PRO A 80 20.64 -7.58 -17.52
CA PRO A 80 20.56 -6.26 -16.87
C PRO A 80 20.46 -5.07 -17.84
N GLU A 81 20.98 -5.20 -19.06
CA GLU A 81 20.86 -4.18 -20.12
C GLU A 81 19.40 -3.83 -20.52
N TYR A 82 18.44 -4.72 -20.23
CA TYR A 82 17.01 -4.47 -20.49
C TYR A 82 16.29 -3.74 -19.35
N GLN A 83 17.00 -3.28 -18.30
CA GLN A 83 16.39 -2.53 -17.20
C GLN A 83 15.71 -1.24 -17.66
N ASN A 84 16.27 -0.54 -18.64
CA ASN A 84 15.63 0.63 -19.23
C ASN A 84 14.59 0.22 -20.29
N LEU A 85 13.44 -0.27 -19.83
CA LEU A 85 12.36 -0.70 -20.70
C LEU A 85 11.82 0.45 -21.58
N LEU A 86 11.92 1.72 -21.14
CA LEU A 86 11.52 2.89 -21.96
C LEU A 86 12.42 3.02 -23.20
N LYS A 87 13.73 2.80 -23.03
CA LYS A 87 14.71 2.76 -24.13
C LYS A 87 14.45 1.56 -25.04
N PHE A 88 14.10 0.41 -24.46
CA PHE A 88 13.79 -0.81 -25.22
C PHE A 88 12.60 -0.64 -26.18
N VAL A 89 11.53 0.06 -25.76
CA VAL A 89 10.35 0.34 -26.60
C VAL A 89 10.52 1.58 -27.50
N GLU A 90 11.75 2.02 -27.73
CA GLU A 90 12.08 3.10 -28.67
C GLU A 90 11.39 4.46 -28.33
N ILE A 91 11.11 4.74 -27.05
CA ILE A 91 10.72 6.11 -26.63
C ILE A 91 11.94 7.02 -26.78
N ASP A 92 11.77 8.18 -27.42
CA ASP A 92 12.84 9.17 -27.65
C ASP A 92 13.56 9.56 -26.35
N GLN A 93 14.87 9.74 -26.42
CA GLN A 93 15.72 9.98 -25.24
C GLN A 93 15.30 11.20 -24.42
N GLN A 94 14.87 12.27 -25.08
CA GLN A 94 14.41 13.48 -24.39
C GLN A 94 13.08 13.23 -23.66
N LEU A 95 12.18 12.47 -24.28
CA LEU A 95 10.91 12.08 -23.67
C LEU A 95 11.11 11.10 -22.50
N ARG A 96 12.04 10.14 -22.64
CA ARG A 96 12.40 9.23 -21.54
C ARG A 96 12.90 9.99 -20.33
N LEU A 97 13.77 10.97 -20.55
CA LEU A 97 14.26 11.81 -19.46
C LEU A 97 13.12 12.61 -18.81
N SER A 98 12.18 13.14 -19.60
CA SER A 98 10.98 13.82 -19.07
C SER A 98 10.09 12.90 -18.24
N ILE A 99 9.97 11.63 -18.62
CA ILE A 99 9.22 10.62 -17.87
C ILE A 99 9.96 10.28 -16.56
N LEU A 100 11.27 10.01 -16.62
CA LEU A 100 12.08 9.64 -15.46
C LEU A 100 12.19 10.76 -14.41
N LEU A 101 12.15 12.03 -14.84
CA LEU A 101 12.15 13.20 -13.97
C LEU A 101 10.75 13.66 -13.54
N GLU A 102 9.72 12.86 -13.82
CA GLU A 102 8.31 13.16 -13.48
C GLU A 102 7.84 14.54 -14.01
N MET A 103 8.37 14.94 -15.18
CA MET A 103 7.91 16.13 -15.89
C MET A 103 6.71 15.82 -16.78
N SER A 104 6.62 14.61 -17.31
CA SER A 104 5.52 14.13 -18.16
C SER A 104 4.83 12.91 -17.55
N TYR A 105 3.50 12.85 -17.68
CA TYR A 105 2.70 11.76 -17.13
C TYR A 105 2.88 10.47 -17.95
N ALA A 106 3.43 9.42 -17.30
CA ALA A 106 3.63 8.10 -17.89
C ALA A 106 2.31 7.37 -18.18
N THR A 107 1.77 7.56 -19.38
CA THR A 107 0.51 6.95 -19.85
C THR A 107 0.73 6.03 -21.07
N GLY A 108 -0.23 5.16 -21.34
CA GLY A 108 -0.17 4.21 -22.45
C GLY A 108 1.06 3.30 -22.36
N ILE A 109 1.88 3.27 -23.42
CA ILE A 109 3.12 2.49 -23.43
C ILE A 109 4.09 2.95 -22.33
N ALA A 110 4.18 4.26 -22.04
CA ALA A 110 5.13 4.81 -21.08
C ALA A 110 4.83 4.42 -19.62
N SER A 111 3.62 3.95 -19.31
CA SER A 111 3.29 3.39 -17.99
C SER A 111 4.16 2.16 -17.63
N LEU A 112 4.92 1.63 -18.58
CA LEU A 112 5.94 0.60 -18.35
C LEU A 112 7.00 0.99 -17.29
N ILE A 113 7.22 2.29 -17.04
CA ILE A 113 8.14 2.75 -15.98
C ILE A 113 7.70 2.26 -14.58
N ASN A 114 6.41 1.94 -14.44
CA ASN A 114 5.81 1.41 -13.21
C ASN A 114 5.88 -0.12 -13.11
N TYR A 115 6.58 -0.80 -14.02
CA TYR A 115 6.79 -2.25 -13.90
C TYR A 115 7.51 -2.57 -12.58
N SER A 116 6.90 -3.42 -11.77
CA SER A 116 7.29 -3.64 -10.38
C SER A 116 8.11 -4.91 -10.16
N GLN A 117 8.05 -5.87 -11.09
CA GLN A 117 8.78 -7.13 -10.96
C GLN A 117 10.23 -6.98 -11.43
N MET A 118 11.12 -7.80 -10.87
CA MET A 118 12.50 -7.83 -11.34
C MET A 118 12.57 -8.42 -12.75
N ILE A 119 13.42 -7.83 -13.57
CA ILE A 119 13.77 -8.35 -14.89
C ILE A 119 14.96 -9.28 -14.69
N ASP A 120 14.73 -10.59 -14.86
CA ASP A 120 15.72 -11.64 -14.64
C ASP A 120 15.79 -12.61 -15.83
N ALA A 121 16.59 -13.67 -15.69
CA ALA A 121 16.76 -14.69 -16.72
C ALA A 121 15.45 -15.43 -17.09
N ARG A 122 14.41 -15.32 -16.27
CA ARG A 122 13.08 -15.94 -16.48
C ARG A 122 12.07 -14.95 -17.06
N THR A 123 12.44 -13.69 -17.21
CA THR A 123 11.64 -12.68 -17.89
C THR A 123 11.79 -12.83 -19.40
N ARG A 124 10.68 -12.68 -20.14
CA ARG A 124 10.62 -12.65 -21.60
C ARG A 124 9.97 -11.36 -22.06
N LEU A 125 10.44 -10.81 -23.17
CA LEU A 125 9.87 -9.59 -23.77
C LEU A 125 9.41 -9.88 -25.19
N LEU A 126 8.15 -9.58 -25.48
CA LEU A 126 7.62 -9.53 -26.84
C LEU A 126 7.24 -8.09 -27.17
N TYR A 127 8.06 -7.47 -28.00
CA TYR A 127 7.90 -6.10 -28.47
C TYR A 127 7.26 -6.08 -29.86
N PHE A 128 6.32 -5.16 -30.07
CA PHE A 128 5.73 -4.92 -31.38
C PHE A 128 5.50 -3.43 -31.62
N TYR A 129 5.79 -3.01 -32.84
CA TYR A 129 5.62 -1.65 -33.33
C TYR A 129 5.21 -1.71 -34.79
N GLN A 130 4.16 -0.97 -35.17
CA GLN A 130 3.70 -0.90 -36.55
C GLN A 130 3.08 0.46 -36.84
N GLU A 131 3.53 1.11 -37.91
CA GLU A 131 2.91 2.31 -38.48
C GLU A 131 1.86 1.95 -39.53
N SER A 132 0.79 2.75 -39.63
CA SER A 132 -0.32 2.45 -40.55
C SER A 132 -0.77 3.60 -41.43
N LYS A 133 -1.05 4.76 -40.83
CA LYS A 133 -1.51 5.95 -41.56
C LYS A 133 -0.89 7.20 -40.96
N LYS A 134 -0.76 8.23 -41.79
CA LYS A 134 -0.35 9.56 -41.40
C LYS A 134 -1.49 10.53 -41.64
N GLU A 135 -1.80 11.32 -40.63
CA GLU A 135 -2.70 12.47 -40.72
C GLU A 135 -1.89 13.75 -40.57
N ALA A 136 -2.10 14.72 -41.44
CA ALA A 136 -1.40 15.99 -41.39
C ALA A 136 -2.31 17.14 -41.85
N ILE A 137 -1.94 18.36 -41.49
CA ILE A 137 -2.62 19.57 -41.95
C ILE A 137 -2.56 19.61 -43.50
N LYS A 138 -3.72 19.71 -44.15
CA LYS A 138 -3.88 19.75 -45.61
C LYS A 138 -3.55 21.11 -46.19
N ASP A 139 -3.88 22.16 -45.45
CA ASP A 139 -3.50 23.53 -45.82
C ASP A 139 -1.97 23.68 -45.69
N TYR A 140 -1.39 24.63 -46.40
CA TYR A 140 0.02 24.96 -46.18
C TYR A 140 0.22 25.33 -44.70
N LEU A 141 1.37 24.96 -44.12
CA LEU A 141 1.68 25.23 -42.71
C LEU A 141 1.49 26.71 -42.33
N TRP A 142 1.64 27.66 -43.26
CA TRP A 142 1.38 29.08 -43.01
C TRP A 142 -0.07 29.39 -42.60
N SER A 143 -1.04 28.50 -42.88
CA SER A 143 -2.41 28.61 -42.36
C SER A 143 -2.48 28.60 -40.83
N CYS A 144 -1.46 28.07 -40.16
CA CYS A 144 -1.34 28.10 -38.70
C CYS A 144 -0.90 29.48 -38.17
N ILE A 145 -0.36 30.38 -38.99
CA ILE A 145 0.23 31.64 -38.52
C ILE A 145 -0.82 32.51 -37.81
N THR A 146 -1.97 32.76 -38.43
CA THR A 146 -3.03 33.58 -37.82
C THR A 146 -3.57 32.94 -36.53
N PRO A 147 -3.97 31.65 -36.50
CA PRO A 147 -4.40 30.99 -35.25
C PRO A 147 -3.36 30.99 -34.13
N VAL A 148 -2.08 30.78 -34.45
CA VAL A 148 -0.97 30.80 -33.47
C VAL A 148 -0.80 32.18 -32.87
N ALA A 149 -0.95 33.19 -33.71
CA ALA A 149 -0.73 34.56 -33.32
C ALA A 149 -1.95 35.11 -32.54
N GLU A 150 -3.17 34.66 -32.85
CA GLU A 150 -4.42 34.97 -32.12
C GLU A 150 -4.58 34.20 -30.80
N SER A 151 -4.10 32.96 -30.73
CA SER A 151 -4.19 32.14 -29.49
C SER A 151 -3.40 32.74 -28.32
N GLY A 152 -2.55 33.75 -28.61
CA GLY A 152 -1.75 34.42 -27.62
C GLY A 152 -0.88 33.43 -26.86
N CYS A 153 -0.27 32.45 -27.56
CA CYS A 153 0.68 31.44 -27.06
C CYS A 153 1.74 32.08 -26.15
N ARG A 154 1.35 32.34 -24.90
CA ARG A 154 2.10 33.12 -23.93
C ARG A 154 2.64 32.13 -22.90
N LYS A 155 3.97 32.04 -22.87
CA LYS A 155 4.86 31.52 -21.83
C LYS A 155 5.16 30.01 -21.75
N PHE A 156 4.33 29.08 -22.24
CA PHE A 156 4.53 27.65 -21.89
C PHE A 156 4.41 26.62 -23.04
N SER A 157 4.28 27.03 -24.30
CA SER A 157 4.24 26.11 -25.43
C SER A 157 5.36 26.43 -26.41
N THR A 158 6.02 25.40 -26.93
CA THR A 158 7.15 25.56 -27.85
C THR A 158 6.87 24.97 -29.22
N HIS A 159 5.93 24.02 -29.34
CA HIS A 159 5.60 23.35 -30.60
C HIS A 159 4.09 23.19 -30.78
N ILE A 160 3.69 22.84 -32.00
CA ILE A 160 2.33 22.44 -32.38
C ILE A 160 2.39 21.04 -33.01
N ILE A 161 1.43 20.19 -32.66
CA ILE A 161 1.24 18.90 -33.34
C ILE A 161 0.68 19.21 -34.74
N THR A 162 1.50 19.06 -35.77
CA THR A 162 1.09 19.34 -37.17
C THR A 162 0.82 18.05 -37.94
N GLU A 163 1.40 16.94 -37.50
CA GLU A 163 1.15 15.62 -38.05
C GLU A 163 1.06 14.56 -36.94
N ILE A 164 0.26 13.53 -37.21
CA ILE A 164 0.08 12.37 -36.36
C ILE A 164 0.31 11.11 -37.18
N ILE A 165 1.21 10.26 -36.71
CA ILE A 165 1.35 8.90 -37.23
C ILE A 165 0.52 7.99 -36.32
N TRP A 166 -0.32 7.17 -36.94
CA TRP A 166 -1.16 6.19 -36.27
C TRP A 166 -0.56 4.79 -36.40
N GLY A 167 -0.84 3.93 -35.43
CA GLY A 167 -0.31 2.58 -35.43
C GLY A 167 -0.51 1.81 -34.12
N ILE A 168 0.21 0.70 -34.03
CA ILE A 168 0.20 -0.23 -32.89
C ILE A 168 1.58 -0.19 -32.23
N HIS A 169 1.61 -0.10 -30.91
CA HIS A 169 2.84 -0.16 -30.12
C HIS A 169 2.56 -0.85 -28.80
N PHE A 170 3.23 -1.97 -28.54
CA PHE A 170 3.11 -2.68 -27.28
C PHE A 170 4.37 -3.42 -26.88
N LEU A 171 4.45 -3.70 -25.59
CA LEU A 171 5.40 -4.60 -24.98
C LEU A 171 4.65 -5.58 -24.08
N VAL A 172 4.80 -6.88 -24.35
CA VAL A 172 4.38 -7.94 -23.43
C VAL A 172 5.59 -8.40 -22.64
N ILE A 173 5.45 -8.42 -21.32
CA ILE A 173 6.43 -8.90 -20.36
C ILE A 173 5.87 -10.15 -19.71
N LEU A 174 6.61 -11.25 -19.81
CA LEU A 174 6.19 -12.55 -19.31
C LEU A 174 7.18 -13.06 -18.27
N GLN A 175 6.70 -13.56 -17.14
CA GLN A 175 7.52 -14.27 -16.16
C GLN A 175 7.26 -15.77 -16.26
N LEU A 176 8.30 -16.54 -16.58
CA LEU A 176 8.19 -17.99 -16.77
C LEU A 176 8.43 -18.79 -15.48
N PRO A 177 7.85 -19.99 -15.36
CA PRO A 177 8.23 -20.97 -14.34
C PRO A 177 9.67 -21.46 -14.56
N PRO A 178 10.41 -21.82 -13.50
CA PRO A 178 11.80 -22.28 -13.60
C PRO A 178 11.93 -23.60 -14.38
N ASP A 179 10.93 -24.47 -14.27
CA ASP A 179 10.87 -25.74 -14.96
C ASP A 179 9.97 -25.54 -16.19
N GLN A 180 10.53 -25.65 -17.41
CA GLN A 180 9.87 -25.52 -18.73
C GLN A 180 10.03 -24.20 -19.50
N GLU A 181 11.05 -23.41 -19.19
CA GLU A 181 11.36 -22.21 -19.97
C GLU A 181 11.56 -22.49 -21.48
N GLN A 182 12.22 -23.61 -21.81
CA GLN A 182 12.60 -23.94 -23.19
C GLN A 182 11.38 -24.29 -24.05
N GLU A 183 10.45 -25.11 -23.54
CA GLU A 183 9.24 -25.46 -24.29
C GLU A 183 8.35 -24.23 -24.53
N ILE A 184 8.20 -23.37 -23.52
CA ILE A 184 7.43 -22.13 -23.65
C ILE A 184 8.11 -21.17 -24.64
N ASP A 185 9.45 -21.06 -24.61
CA ASP A 185 10.20 -20.22 -25.55
C ASP A 185 10.01 -20.63 -27.01
N VAL A 186 9.94 -21.94 -27.29
CA VAL A 186 9.66 -22.47 -28.64
C VAL A 186 8.27 -22.00 -29.11
N VAL A 187 7.26 -22.10 -28.25
CA VAL A 187 5.90 -21.67 -28.57
C VAL A 187 5.84 -20.15 -28.78
N LEU A 188 6.41 -19.36 -27.87
CA LEU A 188 6.42 -17.89 -27.97
C LEU A 188 7.15 -17.40 -29.22
N LYS A 189 8.26 -18.04 -29.59
CA LYS A 189 9.02 -17.70 -30.81
C LYS A 189 8.21 -18.00 -32.08
N LYS A 190 7.52 -19.15 -32.12
CA LYS A 190 6.59 -19.48 -33.21
C LYS A 190 5.46 -18.44 -33.32
N LEU A 191 4.85 -18.07 -32.20
CA LEU A 191 3.77 -17.08 -32.19
C LEU A 191 4.27 -15.67 -32.57
N GLN A 192 5.48 -15.30 -32.17
CA GLN A 192 6.13 -14.06 -32.59
C GLN A 192 6.38 -14.02 -34.11
N GLN A 193 6.84 -15.13 -34.70
CA GLN A 193 6.98 -15.24 -36.17
C GLN A 193 5.64 -15.04 -36.87
N ASN A 194 4.57 -15.68 -36.37
CA ASN A 194 3.23 -15.49 -36.93
C ASN A 194 2.75 -14.03 -36.88
N ILE A 195 3.02 -13.32 -35.77
CA ILE A 195 2.71 -11.87 -35.65
C ILE A 195 3.51 -11.06 -36.67
N SER A 196 4.76 -11.45 -36.92
CA SER A 196 5.66 -10.76 -37.85
C SER A 196 5.29 -10.99 -39.32
N ASP A 197 4.88 -12.21 -39.67
CA ASP A 197 4.60 -12.55 -41.07
C ASP A 197 3.27 -11.99 -41.56
N ASN A 198 2.32 -11.70 -40.65
CA ASN A 198 1.01 -11.08 -40.89
C ASN A 198 0.13 -11.78 -41.98
N LYS A 199 0.58 -12.89 -42.56
CA LYS A 199 -0.09 -13.52 -43.71
C LYS A 199 -1.06 -14.61 -43.30
N HIS A 200 -0.83 -15.33 -42.18
CA HIS A 200 -1.82 -16.20 -41.53
C HIS A 200 -1.39 -16.53 -40.09
N MET A 201 -1.93 -15.81 -39.09
CA MET A 201 -1.71 -16.16 -37.69
C MET A 201 -2.42 -17.49 -37.36
N ALA A 202 -1.64 -18.56 -37.17
CA ALA A 202 -2.13 -19.89 -36.85
C ALA A 202 -2.84 -19.94 -35.49
N GLN A 203 -3.85 -20.80 -35.35
CA GLN A 203 -4.49 -21.01 -34.06
C GLN A 203 -3.54 -21.71 -33.09
N ILE A 204 -3.61 -21.33 -31.82
CA ILE A 204 -2.89 -21.97 -30.72
C ILE A 204 -3.54 -23.33 -30.49
N ASN A 205 -2.75 -24.41 -30.62
CA ASN A 205 -3.27 -25.76 -30.40
C ASN A 205 -3.40 -26.09 -28.88
N PRO A 206 -4.10 -27.17 -28.49
CA PRO A 206 -4.32 -27.48 -27.08
C PRO A 206 -3.05 -27.70 -26.25
N GLN A 207 -1.98 -28.25 -26.85
CA GLN A 207 -0.70 -28.47 -26.15
C GLN A 207 0.04 -27.15 -25.92
N GLU A 208 0.07 -26.28 -26.94
CA GLU A 208 0.64 -24.93 -26.85
C GLU A 208 -0.13 -24.09 -25.82
N ARG A 209 -1.47 -24.17 -25.81
CA ARG A 209 -2.30 -23.48 -24.82
C ARG A 209 -1.97 -23.93 -23.40
N ALA A 210 -1.84 -25.24 -23.18
CA ALA A 210 -1.46 -25.78 -21.88
C ALA A 210 -0.08 -25.27 -21.40
N LEU A 211 0.88 -25.07 -22.31
CA LEU A 211 2.18 -24.46 -21.97
C LEU A 211 2.04 -22.97 -21.64
N LEU A 212 1.29 -22.21 -22.43
CA LEU A 212 1.09 -20.77 -22.23
C LEU A 212 0.32 -20.46 -20.94
N ASP A 213 -0.63 -21.32 -20.53
CA ASP A 213 -1.36 -21.17 -19.26
C ASP A 213 -0.46 -21.35 -18.02
N ARG A 214 0.77 -21.88 -18.17
CA ARG A 214 1.74 -22.02 -17.06
C ARG A 214 2.60 -20.77 -16.84
N ILE A 215 2.50 -19.75 -17.70
CA ILE A 215 3.20 -18.48 -17.51
C ILE A 215 2.73 -17.86 -16.19
N ILE A 216 3.67 -17.50 -15.30
CA ILE A 216 3.37 -17.01 -13.95
C ILE A 216 2.68 -15.66 -14.03
N THR A 217 3.26 -14.72 -14.78
CA THR A 217 2.71 -13.37 -14.95
C THR A 217 2.80 -12.96 -16.41
N THR A 218 1.73 -12.30 -16.89
CA THR A 218 1.69 -11.68 -18.21
C THR A 218 1.24 -10.23 -18.01
N THR A 219 2.12 -9.30 -18.37
CA THR A 219 1.85 -7.85 -18.29
C THR A 219 2.03 -7.25 -19.67
N ILE A 220 1.12 -6.40 -20.10
CA ILE A 220 1.18 -5.74 -21.41
C ILE A 220 0.99 -4.23 -21.24
N TYR A 221 1.89 -3.48 -21.87
CA TYR A 221 1.83 -2.02 -21.98
C TYR A 221 1.65 -1.67 -23.45
N SER A 222 0.75 -0.74 -23.76
CA SER A 222 0.44 -0.39 -25.14
C SER A 222 -0.13 1.02 -25.28
N ASN A 223 -0.01 1.60 -26.48
CA ASN A 223 -0.82 2.77 -26.86
C ASN A 223 -2.31 2.42 -27.07
N ILE A 224 -2.69 1.14 -27.06
CA ILE A 224 -4.07 0.67 -27.23
C ILE A 224 -4.62 0.17 -25.89
N ASP A 225 -5.61 0.88 -25.34
CA ASP A 225 -6.18 0.61 -24.01
C ASP A 225 -6.88 -0.76 -23.88
N SER A 226 -7.42 -1.30 -24.97
CA SER A 226 -8.01 -2.65 -24.93
C SER A 226 -6.97 -3.75 -24.71
N LEU A 227 -5.73 -3.55 -25.19
CA LEU A 227 -4.64 -4.51 -25.01
C LEU A 227 -4.14 -4.52 -23.56
N THR A 228 -4.02 -3.36 -22.91
CA THR A 228 -3.45 -3.23 -21.55
C THR A 228 -4.24 -3.98 -20.48
N LYS A 229 -5.51 -4.30 -20.75
CA LYS A 229 -6.43 -5.02 -19.85
C LYS A 229 -6.26 -6.54 -19.89
N LEU A 230 -5.56 -7.08 -20.89
CA LEU A 230 -5.42 -8.51 -21.08
C LEU A 230 -4.34 -9.11 -20.16
N LYS A 231 -4.63 -10.28 -19.58
CA LYS A 231 -3.72 -10.99 -18.65
C LYS A 231 -3.31 -12.39 -19.12
N LYS A 232 -3.87 -12.89 -20.23
CA LYS A 232 -3.50 -14.17 -20.82
C LYS A 232 -2.89 -13.95 -22.20
N PHE A 233 -1.76 -14.59 -22.48
CA PHE A 233 -1.05 -14.45 -23.75
C PHE A 233 -1.91 -14.87 -24.96
N GLU A 234 -2.73 -15.91 -24.82
CA GLU A 234 -3.63 -16.32 -25.89
C GLU A 234 -4.59 -15.21 -26.34
N TYR A 235 -5.23 -14.51 -25.38
CA TYR A 235 -6.13 -13.41 -25.72
C TYR A 235 -5.38 -12.22 -26.33
N ILE A 236 -4.16 -11.98 -25.87
CA ILE A 236 -3.27 -10.98 -26.48
C ILE A 236 -3.01 -11.36 -27.94
N TYR A 237 -2.61 -12.60 -28.20
CA TYR A 237 -2.33 -13.11 -29.55
C TYR A 237 -3.55 -12.98 -30.49
N GLN A 238 -4.74 -13.35 -30.02
CA GLN A 238 -5.99 -13.22 -30.79
C GLN A 238 -6.35 -11.75 -31.05
N THR A 239 -6.16 -10.87 -30.06
CA THR A 239 -6.46 -9.44 -30.22
C THR A 239 -5.49 -8.77 -31.17
N ILE A 240 -4.20 -9.12 -31.13
CA ILE A 240 -3.19 -8.62 -32.08
C ILE A 240 -3.58 -8.93 -33.52
N LYS A 241 -4.06 -10.15 -33.78
CA LYS A 241 -4.56 -10.54 -35.10
C LYS A 241 -5.65 -9.58 -35.61
N GLY A 242 -6.66 -9.32 -34.78
CA GLY A 242 -7.75 -8.41 -35.13
C GLY A 242 -7.28 -6.96 -35.34
N LEU A 243 -6.27 -6.51 -34.58
CA LEU A 243 -5.68 -5.19 -34.76
C LEU A 243 -4.91 -5.07 -36.08
N GLN A 244 -4.11 -6.07 -36.44
CA GLN A 244 -3.35 -6.05 -37.71
C GLN A 244 -4.25 -6.06 -38.96
N GLU A 245 -5.44 -6.65 -38.85
CA GLU A 245 -6.47 -6.72 -39.91
C GLU A 245 -7.31 -5.43 -40.01
N ASN A 246 -7.41 -4.62 -38.94
CA ASN A 246 -8.29 -3.45 -38.90
C ASN A 246 -7.57 -2.17 -38.46
N SER A 247 -7.19 -1.33 -39.44
CA SER A 247 -6.49 -0.07 -39.20
C SER A 247 -7.29 1.00 -38.47
N GLU A 248 -8.62 0.88 -38.38
CA GLU A 248 -9.46 1.83 -37.62
C GLU A 248 -9.32 1.66 -36.11
N LEU A 249 -8.81 0.50 -35.66
CA LEU A 249 -8.53 0.24 -34.24
C LEU A 249 -7.16 0.76 -33.79
N HIS A 250 -6.35 1.27 -34.72
CA HIS A 250 -5.04 1.81 -34.41
C HIS A 250 -5.17 3.14 -33.67
N GLN A 251 -4.22 3.41 -32.78
CA GLN A 251 -4.20 4.64 -31.99
C GLN A 251 -3.04 5.55 -32.39
N ARG A 252 -2.97 6.73 -31.77
CA ARG A 252 -1.89 7.69 -32.03
C ARG A 252 -0.59 7.04 -31.58
N LEU A 253 0.37 7.02 -32.49
CA LEU A 253 1.64 6.34 -32.31
C LEU A 253 2.78 7.35 -32.12
N LYS A 254 2.83 8.37 -32.99
CA LYS A 254 3.81 9.46 -32.91
C LYS A 254 3.18 10.81 -33.22
N TYR A 255 3.71 11.84 -32.58
CA TYR A 255 3.47 13.25 -32.87
C TYR A 255 4.67 13.83 -33.62
N ILE A 256 4.37 14.51 -34.71
CA ILE A 256 5.33 15.37 -35.42
C ILE A 256 5.03 16.80 -35.01
N LEU A 257 6.02 17.41 -34.37
CA LEU A 257 5.91 18.67 -33.65
C LEU A 257 6.66 19.76 -34.41
N THR A 258 5.93 20.75 -34.93
CA THR A 258 6.53 21.90 -35.60
C THR A 258 6.78 23.02 -34.58
N PRO A 259 8.00 23.60 -34.53
CA PRO A 259 8.31 24.68 -33.60
C PRO A 259 7.42 25.91 -33.83
N ILE A 260 6.89 26.48 -32.74
CA ILE A 260 6.10 27.71 -32.80
C ILE A 260 6.94 28.85 -33.39
N SER A 261 8.24 28.90 -33.05
CA SER A 261 9.18 29.90 -33.56
C SER A 261 9.27 29.94 -35.08
N TRP A 262 9.07 28.80 -35.76
CA TRP A 262 9.07 28.75 -37.21
C TRP A 262 7.94 29.60 -37.82
N PHE A 263 6.75 29.67 -37.21
CA PHE A 263 5.62 30.46 -37.74
C PHE A 263 5.81 31.99 -37.64
N TYR A 264 6.88 32.46 -37.00
CA TYR A 264 7.21 33.88 -36.86
C TYR A 264 8.32 34.36 -37.81
N GLY A 265 8.87 33.47 -38.65
CA GLY A 265 9.83 33.82 -39.70
C GLY A 265 11.04 34.61 -39.18
N ARG A 266 11.29 35.80 -39.75
CA ARG A 266 12.40 36.68 -39.35
C ARG A 266 12.34 37.18 -37.89
N TYR A 267 11.18 37.09 -37.24
CA TYR A 267 10.99 37.48 -35.84
C TYR A 267 11.19 36.33 -34.85
N ALA A 268 11.53 35.13 -35.35
CA ALA A 268 11.76 33.93 -34.54
C ALA A 268 12.86 34.09 -33.48
N SER A 269 13.84 34.97 -33.71
CA SER A 269 14.95 35.24 -32.79
C SER A 269 14.52 35.77 -31.42
N HIS A 270 13.29 36.26 -31.30
CA HIS A 270 12.70 36.75 -30.04
C HIS A 270 11.88 35.69 -29.29
N LEU A 271 11.78 34.46 -29.82
CA LEU A 271 11.02 33.37 -29.20
C LEU A 271 11.95 32.37 -28.51
N PRO A 272 11.48 31.73 -27.41
CA PRO A 272 12.25 30.71 -26.73
C PRO A 272 12.52 29.53 -27.66
N ASN A 273 13.79 29.17 -27.84
CA ASN A 273 14.19 27.93 -28.49
C ASN A 273 14.57 26.91 -27.41
N ILE A 274 14.14 25.66 -27.60
CA ILE A 274 14.51 24.57 -26.71
C ILE A 274 15.96 24.14 -26.99
N ILE A 275 16.76 23.98 -25.94
CA ILE A 275 18.07 23.34 -26.02
C ILE A 275 17.92 21.90 -25.53
N LEU A 276 18.23 20.93 -26.39
CA LEU A 276 18.20 19.53 -26.01
C LEU A 276 19.51 19.18 -25.28
N THR A 277 19.42 18.39 -24.22
CA THR A 277 20.58 17.76 -23.58
C THR A 277 21.30 16.83 -24.55
N THR A 278 22.60 16.66 -24.38
CA THR A 278 23.40 15.76 -25.23
C THR A 278 23.10 14.29 -24.91
N SER A 279 23.45 13.39 -25.84
CA SER A 279 23.21 11.95 -25.63
C SER A 279 23.98 11.40 -24.43
N GLU A 280 25.24 11.82 -24.24
CA GLU A 280 26.09 11.38 -23.12
C GLU A 280 25.52 11.81 -21.76
N GLU A 281 25.11 13.07 -21.67
CA GLU A 281 24.45 13.64 -20.49
C GLU A 281 23.16 12.90 -20.13
N ASN A 282 22.34 12.59 -21.15
CA ASN A 282 21.11 11.84 -20.98
C ASN A 282 21.35 10.41 -20.51
N GLU A 283 22.29 9.68 -21.12
CA GLU A 283 22.58 8.30 -20.71
C GLU A 283 23.10 8.23 -19.28
N THR A 284 23.93 9.20 -18.88
CA THR A 284 24.42 9.33 -17.50
C THR A 284 23.25 9.54 -16.51
N LEU A 285 22.32 10.44 -16.83
CA LEU A 285 21.13 10.68 -16.01
C LEU A 285 20.17 9.50 -15.97
N GLU A 286 19.87 8.89 -17.13
CA GLU A 286 18.99 7.72 -17.22
C GLU A 286 19.52 6.59 -16.34
N TYR A 287 20.81 6.30 -16.43
CA TYR A 287 21.46 5.27 -15.62
C TYR A 287 21.34 5.58 -14.13
N TYR A 288 21.67 6.81 -13.72
CA TYR A 288 21.58 7.23 -12.32
C TYR A 288 20.16 7.11 -11.75
N LEU A 289 19.16 7.64 -12.45
CA LEU A 289 17.76 7.63 -11.99
C LEU A 289 17.20 6.22 -11.88
N LEU A 290 17.51 5.34 -12.85
CA LEU A 290 17.09 3.94 -12.81
C LEU A 290 17.78 3.16 -11.68
N GLN A 291 19.07 3.41 -11.45
CA GLN A 291 19.81 2.79 -10.35
C GLN A 291 19.20 3.19 -9.00
N GLN A 292 18.96 4.48 -8.78
CA GLN A 292 18.34 4.99 -7.54
C GLN A 292 16.96 4.37 -7.27
N THR A 293 16.13 4.30 -8.32
CA THR A 293 14.80 3.70 -8.24
C THR A 293 14.87 2.20 -7.90
N SER A 294 15.78 1.47 -8.54
CA SER A 294 15.96 0.03 -8.32
C SER A 294 16.50 -0.28 -6.92
N GLU A 295 17.47 0.50 -6.47
CA GLU A 295 18.08 0.37 -5.14
C GLU A 295 17.05 0.61 -4.03
N LEU A 296 16.25 1.67 -4.16
CA LEU A 296 15.19 1.97 -3.21
C LEU A 296 14.15 0.85 -3.15
N LYS A 297 13.65 0.38 -4.30
CA LYS A 297 12.70 -0.75 -4.37
C LYS A 297 13.27 -1.99 -3.66
N THR A 298 14.54 -2.29 -3.91
CA THR A 298 15.23 -3.44 -3.31
C THR A 298 15.37 -3.30 -1.79
N LEU A 299 15.79 -2.14 -1.31
CA LEU A 299 15.93 -1.89 0.12
C LEU A 299 14.59 -1.89 0.84
N ASN A 300 13.57 -1.28 0.25
CA ASN A 300 12.21 -1.29 0.78
C ASN A 300 11.72 -2.73 0.96
N PHE A 301 11.88 -3.58 -0.04
CA PHE A 301 11.55 -5.00 0.07
C PHE A 301 12.36 -5.73 1.15
N ARG A 302 13.68 -5.49 1.20
CA ARG A 302 14.55 -6.12 2.21
C ARG A 302 14.18 -5.73 3.65
N VAL A 303 13.79 -4.48 3.88
CA VAL A 303 13.41 -3.99 5.21
C VAL A 303 11.99 -4.44 5.56
N ASN A 304 11.01 -4.12 4.73
CA ASN A 304 9.60 -4.27 5.09
C ASN A 304 9.04 -5.68 4.88
N HIS A 305 9.71 -6.55 4.11
CA HIS A 305 9.35 -7.96 3.99
C HIS A 305 10.40 -8.87 4.61
N ASN A 306 11.59 -8.99 4.01
CA ASN A 306 12.57 -10.01 4.44
C ASN A 306 12.99 -9.85 5.91
N LEU A 307 13.31 -8.63 6.32
CA LEU A 307 13.74 -8.37 7.70
C LEU A 307 12.54 -8.42 8.66
N TYR A 308 11.39 -7.85 8.27
CA TYR A 308 10.16 -7.93 9.06
C TYR A 308 9.76 -9.38 9.40
N ASP A 309 9.72 -10.25 8.38
CA ASP A 309 9.39 -11.67 8.51
C ASP A 309 10.42 -12.42 9.37
N LEU A 310 11.71 -12.10 9.20
CA LEU A 310 12.77 -12.69 10.00
C LEU A 310 12.66 -12.33 11.49
N LEU A 311 12.26 -11.09 11.79
CA LEU A 311 12.20 -10.57 13.15
C LEU A 311 10.99 -11.08 13.94
N GLN A 312 9.89 -11.43 13.27
CA GLN A 312 8.66 -11.93 13.91
C GLN A 312 8.21 -11.07 15.12
N GLY A 313 8.36 -9.74 15.01
CA GLY A 313 7.98 -8.78 16.06
C GLY A 313 9.02 -8.54 17.17
N LYS A 314 10.21 -9.14 17.11
CA LYS A 314 11.35 -8.85 18.01
C LYS A 314 12.19 -7.66 17.50
N TYR A 315 13.04 -7.07 18.35
CA TYR A 315 13.93 -5.93 18.00
C TYR A 315 13.22 -4.71 17.41
N LYS A 316 12.04 -4.37 17.94
CA LYS A 316 11.19 -3.28 17.42
C LYS A 316 11.93 -1.95 17.32
N THR A 317 12.82 -1.64 18.26
CA THR A 317 13.58 -0.39 18.29
C THR A 317 14.62 -0.32 17.17
N GLN A 318 15.42 -1.39 16.97
CA GLN A 318 16.42 -1.46 15.92
C GLN A 318 15.76 -1.48 14.54
N PHE A 319 14.65 -2.24 14.41
CA PHE A 319 13.86 -2.26 13.18
C PHE A 319 13.30 -0.87 12.85
N LYS A 320 12.74 -0.16 13.83
CA LYS A 320 12.25 1.22 13.66
C LYS A 320 13.36 2.18 13.21
N LYS A 321 14.57 2.09 13.78
CA LYS A 321 15.71 2.90 13.34
C LYS A 321 16.09 2.65 11.87
N ILE A 322 16.02 1.40 11.42
CA ILE A 322 16.27 1.05 10.00
C ILE A 322 15.16 1.64 9.11
N GLN A 323 13.89 1.57 9.55
CA GLN A 323 12.76 2.18 8.82
C GLN A 323 12.86 3.71 8.75
N GLU A 324 13.32 4.36 9.82
CA GLU A 324 13.59 5.81 9.85
C GLU A 324 14.69 6.19 8.84
N LYS A 325 15.81 5.45 8.80
CA LYS A 325 16.87 5.65 7.79
C LYS A 325 16.37 5.41 6.36
N LEU A 326 15.53 4.40 6.14
CA LEU A 326 14.91 4.15 4.84
C LEU A 326 14.00 5.32 4.41
N SER A 327 13.25 5.89 5.36
CA SER A 327 12.41 7.07 5.10
C SER A 327 13.25 8.31 4.78
N GLU A 328 14.38 8.49 5.47
CA GLU A 328 15.37 9.55 5.17
C GLU A 328 15.97 9.38 3.77
N LEU A 329 16.30 8.14 3.37
CA LEU A 329 16.80 7.82 2.02
C LEU A 329 15.77 8.20 0.94
N GLN A 330 14.50 7.85 1.15
CA GLN A 330 13.39 8.23 0.25
C GLN A 330 13.29 9.75 0.11
N PHE A 331 13.35 10.48 1.22
CA PHE A 331 13.30 11.93 1.21
C PHE A 331 14.49 12.56 0.46
N LEU A 332 15.71 12.05 0.66
CA LEU A 332 16.88 12.51 -0.07
C LEU A 332 16.77 12.28 -1.58
N GLN A 333 16.27 11.12 -2.00
CA GLN A 333 16.06 10.80 -3.41
C GLN A 333 14.99 11.70 -4.05
N ILE A 334 13.88 11.97 -3.37
CA ILE A 334 12.83 12.90 -3.86
C ILE A 334 13.41 14.31 -4.06
N ASN A 335 14.19 14.80 -3.10
CA ASN A 335 14.82 16.12 -3.21
C ASN A 335 15.85 16.16 -4.36
N ASP A 336 16.60 15.08 -4.56
CA ASP A 336 17.56 15.00 -5.66
C ASP A 336 16.87 14.93 -7.03
N LEU A 337 15.74 14.22 -7.13
CA LEU A 337 14.90 14.18 -8.32
C LEU A 337 14.40 15.58 -8.69
N GLU A 338 13.86 16.33 -7.73
CA GLU A 338 13.41 17.72 -7.95
C GLU A 338 14.58 18.65 -8.33
N ARG A 339 15.76 18.47 -7.74
CA ARG A 339 16.97 19.21 -8.14
C ARG A 339 17.34 18.93 -9.60
N LEU A 340 17.35 17.66 -10.02
CA LEU A 340 17.71 17.25 -11.39
C LEU A 340 16.65 17.70 -12.40
N LYS A 341 15.37 17.64 -12.05
CA LYS A 341 14.25 18.18 -12.84
C LYS A 341 14.44 19.67 -13.12
N ASN A 342 14.69 20.47 -12.09
CA ASN A 342 14.95 21.90 -12.25
C ASN A 342 16.21 22.18 -13.09
N LEU A 343 17.25 21.36 -12.95
CA LEU A 343 18.47 21.49 -13.75
C LEU A 343 18.20 21.25 -15.24
N VAL A 344 17.48 20.18 -15.60
CA VAL A 344 17.13 19.87 -16.99
C VAL A 344 16.20 20.94 -17.58
N LEU A 345 15.24 21.45 -16.80
CA LEU A 345 14.40 22.58 -17.22
C LEU A 345 15.21 23.83 -17.52
N ASN A 346 16.20 24.16 -16.69
CA ASN A 346 17.07 25.32 -16.91
C ASN A 346 17.90 25.18 -18.19
N ILE A 347 18.46 23.98 -18.43
CA ILE A 347 19.21 23.68 -19.66
C ILE A 347 18.30 23.82 -20.87
N ARG A 348 17.11 23.20 -20.82
CA ARG A 348 16.15 23.29 -21.93
C ARG A 348 15.73 24.73 -22.23
N ASN A 349 15.60 25.56 -21.20
CA ASN A 349 15.34 27.01 -21.29
C ASN A 349 16.54 27.85 -21.77
N GLY A 350 17.71 27.26 -22.00
CA GLY A 350 18.91 27.97 -22.46
C GLY A 350 19.59 28.82 -21.39
N ILE A 351 19.29 28.58 -20.11
CA ILE A 351 19.99 29.22 -19.00
C ILE A 351 21.36 28.56 -18.88
N LYS A 352 22.43 29.33 -19.09
CA LYS A 352 23.82 28.84 -18.95
C LYS A 352 24.03 28.24 -17.55
N SER A 353 24.19 26.93 -17.50
CA SER A 353 24.67 26.20 -16.33
C SER A 353 26.00 25.53 -16.64
N GLN A 354 26.84 25.29 -15.63
CA GLN A 354 27.95 24.33 -15.70
C GLN A 354 27.48 22.98 -16.26
N SER A 355 28.42 22.15 -16.74
CA SER A 355 28.09 20.90 -17.42
C SER A 355 27.17 20.02 -16.55
N LEU A 356 26.19 19.36 -17.18
CA LEU A 356 25.24 18.50 -16.47
C LEU A 356 26.00 17.39 -15.73
N ASN A 357 27.06 16.87 -16.33
CA ASN A 357 27.90 15.80 -15.78
C ASN A 357 28.60 16.18 -14.46
N GLU A 358 29.05 17.44 -14.33
CA GLU A 358 29.62 17.95 -13.07
C GLU A 358 28.56 18.04 -11.96
N LYS A 359 27.31 18.40 -12.33
CA LYS A 359 26.20 18.57 -11.38
C LYS A 359 25.49 17.28 -11.00
N VAL A 360 25.57 16.24 -11.82
CA VAL A 360 25.10 14.89 -11.47
C VAL A 360 26.04 14.25 -10.46
N SER A 361 27.32 14.63 -10.45
CA SER A 361 28.36 14.09 -9.56
C SER A 361 28.51 14.83 -8.20
N LEU A 362 27.51 15.63 -7.80
CA LEU A 362 27.54 16.46 -6.59
C LEU A 362 27.33 15.64 -5.29
N ASP A 363 27.32 16.34 -4.14
CA ASP A 363 27.21 15.75 -2.79
C ASP A 363 25.95 14.92 -2.55
N SER A 364 24.84 15.19 -3.24
CA SER A 364 23.57 14.47 -3.05
C SER A 364 23.69 12.96 -3.36
N PRO A 365 24.16 12.53 -4.54
CA PRO A 365 24.46 11.12 -4.83
C PRO A 365 25.32 10.42 -3.78
N LYS A 366 26.37 11.08 -3.28
CA LYS A 366 27.25 10.52 -2.25
C LYS A 366 26.52 10.26 -0.95
N LYS A 367 25.75 11.24 -0.47
CA LYS A 367 24.94 11.10 0.76
C LYS A 367 23.91 9.97 0.64
N ILE A 368 23.25 9.88 -0.51
CA ILE A 368 22.28 8.82 -0.81
C ILE A 368 22.97 7.43 -0.76
N GLN A 369 24.13 7.29 -1.40
CA GLN A 369 24.89 6.05 -1.40
C GLN A 369 25.43 5.67 -0.01
N GLU A 370 25.93 6.64 0.75
CA GLU A 370 26.38 6.41 2.13
C GLU A 370 25.24 5.94 3.05
N LEU A 371 24.06 6.54 2.93
CA LEU A 371 22.90 6.16 3.73
C LEU A 371 22.35 4.78 3.31
N SER A 372 22.30 4.50 2.02
CA SER A 372 21.98 3.16 1.50
C SER A 372 22.90 2.08 2.09
N ASN A 373 24.22 2.30 2.02
CA ASN A 373 25.21 1.38 2.57
C ASN A 373 25.03 1.18 4.09
N LYS A 374 24.73 2.26 4.83
CA LYS A 374 24.43 2.16 6.28
C LYS A 374 23.20 1.29 6.55
N ILE A 375 22.13 1.44 5.77
CA ILE A 375 20.92 0.61 5.90
C ILE A 375 21.25 -0.86 5.63
N ILE A 376 22.03 -1.15 4.58
CA ILE A 376 22.46 -2.52 4.25
C ILE A 376 23.25 -3.13 5.41
N ILE A 377 24.21 -2.39 5.96
CA ILE A 377 25.02 -2.85 7.10
C ILE A 377 24.13 -3.15 8.31
N ASP A 378 23.21 -2.26 8.66
CA ASP A 378 22.30 -2.45 9.79
C ASP A 378 21.39 -3.69 9.61
N ILE A 379 20.89 -3.91 8.38
CA ILE A 379 20.09 -5.10 8.04
C ILE A 379 20.91 -6.36 8.29
N GLU A 380 22.14 -6.43 7.78
CA GLU A 380 22.98 -7.62 7.92
C GLU A 380 23.43 -7.87 9.37
N GLN A 381 23.71 -6.81 10.14
CA GLN A 381 23.99 -6.93 11.58
C GLN A 381 22.79 -7.52 12.33
N LEU A 382 21.57 -7.03 12.06
CA LEU A 382 20.38 -7.50 12.73
C LEU A 382 20.01 -8.93 12.33
N LYS A 383 20.18 -9.30 11.05
CA LYS A 383 20.04 -10.69 10.59
C LYS A 383 21.00 -11.63 11.31
N SER A 384 22.28 -11.24 11.41
CA SER A 384 23.30 -12.02 12.13
C SER A 384 22.90 -12.24 13.59
N LYS A 385 22.39 -11.20 14.25
CA LYS A 385 21.89 -11.30 15.64
C LYS A 385 20.75 -12.30 15.78
N VAL A 386 19.74 -12.25 14.90
CA VAL A 386 18.61 -13.18 14.94
C VAL A 386 19.07 -14.63 14.72
N ASN A 387 19.97 -14.86 13.77
CA ASN A 387 20.50 -16.19 13.49
C ASN A 387 21.29 -16.76 14.68
N PHE A 388 22.10 -15.93 15.33
CA PHE A 388 22.81 -16.31 16.55
C PHE A 388 21.86 -16.74 17.67
N ILE A 389 20.74 -16.04 17.86
CA ILE A 389 19.77 -16.39 18.90
C ILE A 389 19.08 -17.71 18.59
N LYS A 390 18.71 -17.93 17.32
CA LYS A 390 18.17 -19.22 16.88
C LYS A 390 19.16 -20.35 17.13
N GLN A 391 20.46 -20.11 16.92
CA GLN A 391 21.50 -21.07 17.25
C GLN A 391 21.55 -21.38 18.76
N LEU A 392 21.58 -20.36 19.62
CA LEU A 392 21.54 -20.55 21.08
C LEU A 392 20.33 -21.38 21.52
N GLN A 393 19.15 -21.07 20.97
CA GLN A 393 17.91 -21.77 21.29
C GLN A 393 17.93 -23.22 20.83
N ASN A 394 18.46 -23.52 19.64
CA ASN A 394 18.63 -24.88 19.14
C ASN A 394 19.59 -25.71 20.00
N GLU A 395 20.57 -25.05 20.63
CA GLU A 395 21.50 -25.68 21.57
C GLU A 395 20.94 -25.73 23.01
N GLY A 396 19.66 -25.37 23.21
CA GLY A 396 18.97 -25.47 24.50
C GLY A 396 19.35 -24.39 25.50
N CYS A 397 19.77 -23.21 25.00
CA CYS A 397 20.03 -22.00 25.77
C CYS A 397 18.96 -20.94 25.50
N GLU A 398 18.38 -20.40 26.56
CA GLU A 398 17.38 -19.34 26.50
C GLU A 398 18.05 -17.99 26.25
N TYR A 399 17.43 -17.12 25.46
CA TYR A 399 17.95 -15.78 25.21
C TYR A 399 17.15 -14.74 26.00
N CYS A 400 17.87 -13.80 26.63
CA CYS A 400 17.30 -12.70 27.40
C CYS A 400 17.98 -11.38 27.01
N ASP A 401 17.21 -10.43 26.48
CA ASP A 401 17.68 -9.04 26.33
C ASP A 401 17.56 -8.34 27.68
N VAL A 402 18.69 -8.00 28.27
CA VAL A 402 18.76 -7.42 29.62
C VAL A 402 18.12 -6.03 29.67
N ALA A 403 18.06 -5.32 28.54
CA ALA A 403 17.41 -4.02 28.48
C ALA A 403 15.90 -4.11 28.78
N GLU A 404 15.26 -5.23 28.44
CA GLU A 404 13.83 -5.45 28.69
C GLU A 404 13.51 -5.65 30.18
N LEU A 405 14.52 -6.03 30.98
CA LEU A 405 14.37 -6.25 32.43
C LEU A 405 14.55 -4.98 33.27
N GLY A 406 14.71 -3.81 32.63
CA GLY A 406 14.89 -2.54 33.33
C GLY A 406 16.24 -2.40 34.05
N ILE A 407 17.21 -3.28 33.75
CA ILE A 407 18.57 -3.20 34.28
C ILE A 407 19.31 -2.06 33.58
N ARG A 408 19.71 -1.04 34.36
CA ARG A 408 20.31 0.22 33.87
C ARG A 408 21.56 0.60 34.65
N TYR A 409 22.22 1.66 34.20
CA TYR A 409 23.44 2.20 34.83
C TYR A 409 23.20 2.51 36.32
N GLY A 410 24.17 2.18 37.18
CA GLY A 410 24.13 2.47 38.62
C GLY A 410 23.45 1.42 39.51
N LEU A 411 22.87 0.34 38.95
CA LEU A 411 22.39 -0.79 39.74
C LEU A 411 23.56 -1.55 40.38
N LEU A 412 23.39 -1.99 41.62
CA LEU A 412 24.38 -2.85 42.29
C LEU A 412 24.41 -4.24 41.64
N PRO A 413 25.59 -4.86 41.46
CA PRO A 413 25.71 -6.19 40.86
C PRO A 413 24.89 -7.28 41.57
N SER A 414 24.68 -7.16 42.88
CA SER A 414 23.80 -8.07 43.65
C SER A 414 22.36 -8.02 43.14
N LYS A 415 21.79 -6.82 42.99
CA LYS A 415 20.43 -6.62 42.49
C LYS A 415 20.25 -7.09 41.04
N VAL A 416 21.29 -6.95 40.20
CA VAL A 416 21.27 -7.47 38.82
C VAL A 416 21.14 -8.99 38.82
N ASN A 417 21.87 -9.67 39.70
CA ASN A 417 21.74 -11.11 39.86
C ASN A 417 20.36 -11.48 40.42
N ASP A 418 19.86 -10.78 41.42
CA ASP A 418 18.53 -11.03 41.99
C ASP A 418 17.43 -10.98 40.92
N ILE A 419 17.49 -10.01 40.01
CA ILE A 419 16.53 -9.87 38.90
C ILE A 419 16.67 -11.01 37.87
N LEU A 420 17.89 -11.35 37.48
CA LEU A 420 18.14 -12.35 36.44
C LEU A 420 17.87 -13.79 36.91
N PHE A 421 18.21 -14.12 38.15
CA PHE A 421 17.94 -15.43 38.74
C PHE A 421 16.48 -15.56 39.20
N GLY A 422 15.92 -14.52 39.82
CA GLY A 422 14.59 -14.55 40.44
C GLY A 422 14.51 -15.61 41.53
N ASN A 423 13.37 -16.32 41.61
CA ASN A 423 13.17 -17.44 42.56
C ASN A 423 13.63 -18.81 42.00
N ASP A 424 14.29 -18.84 40.84
CA ASP A 424 14.65 -20.09 40.17
C ASP A 424 16.02 -20.60 40.64
N SER A 425 16.01 -21.73 41.33
CA SER A 425 17.19 -22.37 41.91
C SER A 425 18.01 -23.19 40.91
N ASN A 426 17.53 -23.40 39.67
CA ASN A 426 18.16 -24.27 38.67
C ASN A 426 18.57 -23.53 37.37
N LYS A 427 19.16 -22.34 37.50
CA LYS A 427 19.66 -21.54 36.37
C LYS A 427 21.17 -21.36 36.36
N ALA A 428 21.75 -21.37 35.15
CA ALA A 428 23.06 -20.83 34.83
C ALA A 428 22.91 -19.73 33.79
N ILE A 429 23.43 -18.55 34.10
CA ILE A 429 23.25 -17.34 33.30
C ILE A 429 24.61 -16.86 32.78
N PHE A 430 24.71 -16.66 31.47
CA PHE A 430 25.88 -16.15 30.79
C PHE A 430 25.70 -14.68 30.40
N TYR A 431 26.59 -13.83 30.89
CA TYR A 431 26.53 -12.39 30.73
C TYR A 431 27.50 -12.00 29.62
N SER A 432 27.00 -11.34 28.57
CA SER A 432 27.84 -10.92 27.45
C SER A 432 27.22 -9.74 26.70
N THR A 433 27.98 -9.14 25.78
CA THR A 433 27.54 -8.14 24.80
C THR A 433 27.99 -8.57 23.41
N ASP A 434 27.40 -8.00 22.36
CA ASP A 434 27.83 -8.22 20.98
C ASP A 434 29.30 -7.81 20.79
N GLU A 435 29.74 -6.72 21.44
CA GLU A 435 31.14 -6.28 21.40
C GLU A 435 32.08 -7.33 21.98
N TYR A 436 31.81 -7.83 23.20
CA TYR A 436 32.66 -8.85 23.82
C TYR A 436 32.67 -10.16 23.04
N ARG A 437 31.50 -10.60 22.55
CA ARG A 437 31.42 -11.81 21.73
C ARG A 437 32.25 -11.68 20.45
N ASN A 438 32.17 -10.53 19.79
CA ASN A 438 32.82 -10.35 18.50
C ASN A 438 34.35 -10.12 18.65
N ASN A 439 34.79 -9.46 19.73
CA ASN A 439 36.18 -9.08 19.95
C ASN A 439 37.00 -10.12 20.72
N ASP A 440 36.39 -10.92 21.61
CA ASP A 440 37.08 -11.96 22.41
C ASP A 440 36.53 -13.36 22.08
N LYS A 441 36.88 -13.85 20.89
CA LYS A 441 36.44 -15.19 20.42
C LYS A 441 36.98 -16.35 21.26
N ILE A 442 38.16 -16.19 21.85
CA ILE A 442 38.79 -17.22 22.68
C ILE A 442 38.03 -17.33 24.01
N GLY A 443 37.84 -16.21 24.70
CA GLY A 443 37.06 -16.16 25.93
C GLY A 443 35.60 -16.56 25.73
N TRP A 444 34.99 -16.19 24.60
CA TRP A 444 33.68 -16.72 24.20
C TRP A 444 33.68 -18.25 24.17
N THR A 445 34.63 -18.86 23.44
CA THR A 445 34.65 -20.32 23.22
C THR A 445 34.91 -21.09 24.52
N GLU A 446 35.81 -20.60 25.37
CA GLU A 446 36.09 -21.21 26.67
C GLU A 446 34.87 -21.18 27.59
N ILE A 447 34.25 -20.00 27.74
CA ILE A 447 33.08 -19.80 28.59
C ILE A 447 31.87 -20.57 28.05
N TYR A 448 31.67 -20.55 26.74
CA TYR A 448 30.63 -21.32 26.07
C TYR A 448 30.78 -22.82 26.34
N SER A 449 32.00 -23.35 26.22
CA SER A 449 32.29 -24.77 26.51
C SER A 449 32.01 -25.15 27.97
N GLN A 450 32.38 -24.27 28.92
CA GLN A 450 32.09 -24.46 30.34
C GLN A 450 30.58 -24.54 30.63
N LEU A 451 29.76 -23.74 29.94
CA LEU A 451 28.31 -23.75 30.10
C LEU A 451 27.68 -25.13 29.79
N PHE A 452 28.14 -25.76 28.71
CA PHE A 452 27.65 -27.08 28.29
C PHE A 452 28.20 -28.22 29.12
N GLU A 453 29.41 -28.11 29.64
CA GLU A 453 29.93 -29.08 30.63
C GLU A 453 29.07 -29.08 31.90
N GLU A 454 28.66 -27.92 32.39
CA GLU A 454 27.81 -27.84 33.58
C GLU A 454 26.40 -28.39 33.33
N LYS A 455 25.84 -28.18 32.12
CA LYS A 455 24.57 -28.82 31.72
C LYS A 455 24.69 -30.35 31.57
N ARG A 456 25.85 -30.86 31.15
CA ARG A 456 26.11 -32.32 31.16
C ARG A 456 26.14 -32.88 32.57
N LYS A 457 26.73 -32.15 33.53
CA LYS A 457 26.79 -32.56 34.94
C LYS A 457 25.43 -32.45 35.63
N ASN A 458 24.58 -31.52 35.21
CA ASN A 458 23.25 -31.31 35.76
C ASN A 458 22.19 -31.11 34.65
N PRO A 459 21.53 -32.18 34.20
CA PRO A 459 20.59 -32.13 33.08
C PRO A 459 19.38 -31.21 33.28
N GLU A 460 18.99 -30.96 34.54
CA GLU A 460 17.90 -30.08 34.94
C GLU A 460 18.28 -28.57 34.88
N LEU A 461 19.56 -28.26 34.60
CA LEU A 461 20.08 -26.90 34.57
C LEU A 461 19.60 -26.13 33.32
N ARG A 462 18.85 -25.04 33.56
CA ARG A 462 18.45 -24.10 32.51
C ARG A 462 19.58 -23.13 32.19
N LEU A 463 19.95 -23.03 30.92
CA LEU A 463 20.98 -22.12 30.43
C LEU A 463 20.29 -20.85 29.91
N VAL A 464 20.78 -19.69 30.32
CA VAL A 464 20.27 -18.39 29.87
C VAL A 464 21.42 -17.53 29.38
N TYR A 465 21.34 -17.02 28.17
CA TYR A 465 22.19 -15.97 27.63
C TYR A 465 21.58 -14.61 27.94
N ALA A 466 22.19 -13.88 28.87
CA ALA A 466 21.84 -12.52 29.23
C ALA A 466 22.66 -11.53 28.40
N ASP A 467 21.99 -10.89 27.46
CA ASP A 467 22.56 -9.96 26.50
C ASP A 467 22.48 -8.51 26.99
N PHE A 468 23.64 -7.93 27.31
CA PHE A 468 23.76 -6.56 27.79
C PHE A 468 23.94 -5.54 26.66
N THR A 469 23.94 -5.95 25.39
CA THR A 469 24.24 -5.05 24.25
C THR A 469 23.35 -3.80 24.21
N ASN A 470 22.07 -3.96 24.52
CA ASN A 470 21.10 -2.86 24.51
C ASN A 470 20.91 -2.21 25.91
N SER A 471 21.61 -2.71 26.94
CA SER A 471 21.51 -2.18 28.30
C SER A 471 22.48 -1.02 28.50
N THR A 472 22.07 -0.03 29.30
CA THR A 472 22.99 1.03 29.77
C THR A 472 23.88 0.56 30.93
N TYR A 473 23.71 -0.68 31.40
CA TYR A 473 24.54 -1.26 32.45
C TYR A 473 25.90 -1.71 31.87
N GLU A 474 26.98 -1.19 32.44
CA GLU A 474 28.33 -1.49 31.97
C GLU A 474 28.79 -2.87 32.47
N LEU A 475 28.80 -3.85 31.56
CA LEU A 475 29.40 -5.15 31.81
C LEU A 475 30.92 -5.04 31.64
N LYS A 476 31.71 -5.37 32.67
CA LYS A 476 33.18 -5.25 32.60
C LYS A 476 33.88 -6.39 31.85
N LYS A 477 33.26 -7.57 31.81
CA LYS A 477 33.76 -8.78 31.15
C LYS A 477 32.65 -9.82 31.00
N MET A 478 32.85 -10.77 30.10
CA MET A 478 32.03 -11.97 30.00
C MET A 478 32.14 -12.84 31.26
N THR A 479 31.00 -13.28 31.83
CA THR A 479 30.99 -14.13 33.03
C THR A 479 29.81 -15.09 33.06
N ILE A 480 30.00 -16.24 33.72
CA ILE A 480 28.92 -17.18 34.06
C ILE A 480 28.59 -17.03 35.54
N LYS A 481 27.31 -17.10 35.86
CA LYS A 481 26.81 -17.24 37.24
C LYS A 481 25.88 -18.45 37.32
N ILE A 482 26.00 -19.22 38.40
CA ILE A 482 25.19 -20.42 38.67
C ILE A 482 24.48 -20.22 40.02
N SER A 483 23.23 -20.65 40.12
CA SER A 483 22.41 -20.49 41.33
C SER A 483 23.00 -21.25 42.54
N PRO A 484 22.95 -20.68 43.76
CA PRO A 484 23.59 -21.27 44.96
C PRO A 484 23.01 -22.63 45.40
N ASP A 485 21.73 -22.87 45.16
CA ASP A 485 20.98 -24.01 45.73
C ASP A 485 21.33 -25.38 45.12
N ILE A 486 22.06 -25.39 43.99
CA ILE A 486 22.51 -26.62 43.32
C ILE A 486 23.60 -27.34 44.12
N LYS A 487 24.33 -26.64 44.99
CA LYS A 487 25.34 -27.28 45.86
C LYS A 487 24.72 -28.03 47.06
N ALA A 488 23.43 -27.85 47.35
CA ALA A 488 22.81 -28.38 48.58
C ALA A 488 21.80 -29.52 48.37
N LYS A 489 21.35 -29.79 47.14
CA LYS A 489 20.36 -30.85 46.85
C LYS A 489 21.03 -32.13 46.33
N GLN A 490 21.76 -32.82 47.19
CA GLN A 490 22.16 -34.22 46.96
C GLN A 490 21.62 -35.19 48.01
N ASN A 491 20.77 -34.76 48.96
CA ASN A 491 20.22 -35.68 49.95
C ASN A 491 18.73 -35.47 50.20
N THR A 492 18.06 -36.62 50.32
CA THR A 492 16.70 -36.90 50.83
C THR A 492 15.54 -36.85 49.84
N SER A 493 15.09 -38.08 49.55
CA SER A 493 13.83 -38.50 48.95
C SER A 493 12.69 -38.55 49.97
N ASN A 494 11.47 -38.28 49.49
CA ASN A 494 10.15 -38.85 49.88
C ASN A 494 9.07 -37.77 50.08
N PHE A 495 8.01 -37.77 49.27
CA PHE A 495 6.68 -38.26 49.67
C PHE A 495 5.64 -38.13 48.53
N GLN A 496 4.66 -39.03 48.57
CA GLN A 496 3.55 -39.26 47.64
C GLN A 496 2.35 -38.29 47.81
N PRO A 497 1.40 -38.26 46.85
CA PRO A 497 0.34 -37.27 46.72
C PRO A 497 -1.01 -37.71 47.33
N SER A 498 -1.93 -36.77 47.52
CA SER A 498 -3.36 -37.06 47.77
C SER A 498 -4.29 -36.05 47.10
N GLU A 499 -5.37 -36.58 46.53
CA GLU A 499 -6.47 -35.93 45.81
C GLU A 499 -7.52 -35.32 46.76
N SER A 500 -8.37 -34.42 46.25
CA SER A 500 -9.84 -34.48 46.48
C SER A 500 -10.64 -33.45 45.67
N ASP A 501 -11.78 -33.93 45.16
CA ASP A 501 -12.83 -33.30 44.36
C ASP A 501 -13.63 -32.18 45.04
N THR A 502 -14.35 -31.35 44.27
CA THR A 502 -15.81 -31.16 44.47
C THR A 502 -16.58 -30.47 43.31
N LYS A 503 -17.80 -31.00 43.08
CA LYS A 503 -18.85 -30.76 42.06
C LYS A 503 -19.64 -29.44 42.19
N ILE A 504 -20.18 -28.88 41.08
CA ILE A 504 -21.46 -28.11 41.05
C ILE A 504 -22.27 -28.38 39.74
N LYS A 505 -23.61 -28.30 39.89
CA LYS A 505 -24.75 -28.83 39.11
C LYS A 505 -25.17 -28.03 37.86
N SER A 506 -25.89 -28.74 37.00
CA SER A 506 -26.49 -28.40 35.69
C SER A 506 -27.81 -27.61 35.73
N SER A 507 -28.06 -26.77 34.72
CA SER A 507 -29.41 -26.46 34.21
C SER A 507 -29.39 -26.22 32.69
N SER A 508 -30.43 -26.71 32.01
CA SER A 508 -30.57 -26.90 30.55
C SER A 508 -31.05 -25.65 29.79
N PRO A 509 -30.60 -25.40 28.54
CA PRO A 509 -31.13 -24.33 27.68
C PRO A 509 -32.17 -24.83 26.65
N PRO A 510 -33.14 -24.00 26.23
CA PRO A 510 -34.08 -24.33 25.16
C PRO A 510 -33.58 -23.87 23.78
N THR A 511 -34.09 -24.57 22.76
CA THR A 511 -33.85 -24.45 21.32
C THR A 511 -34.40 -23.15 20.68
N PRO A 512 -33.86 -22.73 19.50
CA PRO A 512 -34.13 -21.44 18.89
C PRO A 512 -35.28 -21.46 17.88
N SER A 513 -36.03 -20.36 17.80
CA SER A 513 -37.01 -20.08 16.75
C SER A 513 -36.66 -18.81 15.97
N SER A 514 -37.16 -18.76 14.74
CA SER A 514 -36.81 -17.95 13.58
C SER A 514 -37.25 -16.46 13.56
N SER A 515 -36.47 -15.68 12.78
CA SER A 515 -36.83 -14.59 11.83
C SER A 515 -37.32 -13.20 12.30
N THR A 516 -36.42 -12.20 12.24
CA THR A 516 -36.49 -10.88 11.54
C THR A 516 -35.06 -10.26 11.50
N ASN A 517 -34.64 -9.58 10.42
CA ASN A 517 -33.27 -9.00 10.34
C ASN A 517 -33.21 -7.64 11.05
N ASP A 518 -32.86 -7.64 12.33
CA ASP A 518 -32.93 -6.44 13.20
C ASP A 518 -31.74 -5.47 13.07
N PHE A 519 -30.79 -5.71 12.16
CA PHE A 519 -29.51 -4.97 12.10
C PHE A 519 -29.36 -4.05 10.88
N ILE A 520 -28.97 -2.80 11.13
CA ILE A 520 -28.45 -1.85 10.12
C ILE A 520 -26.91 -1.93 10.14
N ASN A 521 -26.28 -2.39 9.07
CA ASN A 521 -24.82 -2.55 8.99
C ASN A 521 -24.16 -1.37 8.27
N ILE A 522 -23.32 -0.61 8.99
CA ILE A 522 -22.64 0.57 8.47
C ILE A 522 -21.12 0.38 8.56
N LEU A 523 -20.42 0.55 7.44
CA LEU A 523 -18.96 0.51 7.37
C LEU A 523 -18.38 1.92 7.50
N LEU A 524 -17.42 2.15 8.40
CA LEU A 524 -16.70 3.42 8.48
C LEU A 524 -15.38 3.34 7.73
N LEU A 525 -15.09 4.30 6.86
CA LEU A 525 -13.81 4.42 6.15
C LEU A 525 -13.30 5.85 6.24
N GLY A 526 -11.99 6.01 6.35
CA GLY A 526 -11.36 7.33 6.33
C GLY A 526 -9.93 7.31 6.85
N GLU A 527 -9.21 8.38 6.59
CA GLU A 527 -7.79 8.51 6.88
C GLU A 527 -7.44 8.28 8.37
N SER A 528 -6.21 7.86 8.63
CA SER A 528 -5.64 7.80 9.98
C SER A 528 -5.71 9.19 10.63
N GLY A 529 -6.27 9.24 11.85
CA GLY A 529 -6.46 10.51 12.58
C GLY A 529 -7.64 11.37 12.11
N VAL A 530 -8.52 10.90 11.21
CA VAL A 530 -9.78 11.58 10.88
C VAL A 530 -10.77 11.58 12.06
N GLY A 531 -10.64 10.62 12.98
CA GLY A 531 -11.43 10.55 14.21
C GLY A 531 -12.57 9.52 14.21
N LYS A 532 -12.45 8.40 13.47
CA LYS A 532 -13.47 7.33 13.40
C LYS A 532 -13.91 6.82 14.78
N SER A 533 -12.98 6.34 15.59
CA SER A 533 -13.28 5.81 16.93
C SER A 533 -13.77 6.91 17.88
N THR A 534 -13.27 8.14 17.75
CA THR A 534 -13.80 9.29 18.50
C THR A 534 -15.24 9.63 18.10
N PHE A 535 -15.58 9.51 16.82
CA PHE A 535 -16.93 9.69 16.32
C PHE A 535 -17.88 8.65 16.91
N ILE A 536 -17.49 7.37 16.96
CA ILE A 536 -18.30 6.30 17.57
C ILE A 536 -18.63 6.62 19.03
N ASN A 537 -17.64 7.00 19.84
CA ASN A 537 -17.87 7.38 21.24
C ASN A 537 -18.73 8.64 21.36
N ALA A 538 -18.46 9.67 20.56
CA ALA A 538 -19.23 10.91 20.58
C ALA A 538 -20.70 10.65 20.21
N PHE A 539 -20.94 9.87 19.16
CA PHE A 539 -22.27 9.47 18.71
C PHE A 539 -23.06 8.73 19.80
N ALA A 540 -22.40 7.81 20.52
CA ALA A 540 -23.00 7.10 21.65
C ALA A 540 -23.50 8.05 22.75
N ASN A 541 -22.69 9.06 23.09
CA ASN A 541 -23.03 10.03 24.12
C ASN A 541 -24.11 11.00 23.65
N TYR A 542 -24.05 11.47 22.41
CA TYR A 542 -25.05 12.38 21.84
C TYR A 542 -26.43 11.74 21.72
N LEU A 543 -26.51 10.42 21.48
CA LEU A 543 -27.78 9.71 21.49
C LEU A 543 -28.30 9.36 22.89
N HIS A 544 -27.41 9.33 23.90
CA HIS A 544 -27.78 8.94 25.25
C HIS A 544 -28.17 10.13 26.15
N PHE A 545 -27.43 11.24 26.07
CA PHE A 545 -27.67 12.42 26.91
C PHE A 545 -28.27 13.56 26.09
N GLN A 546 -29.44 14.06 26.51
CA GLN A 546 -30.12 15.16 25.84
C GLN A 546 -29.38 16.50 25.94
N THR A 547 -28.70 16.74 27.08
CA THR A 547 -27.97 17.99 27.32
C THR A 547 -26.54 17.72 27.78
N LEU A 548 -25.63 18.67 27.52
CA LEU A 548 -24.27 18.60 28.04
C LEU A 548 -24.26 18.58 29.59
N ALA A 549 -25.18 19.31 30.23
CA ALA A 549 -25.28 19.35 31.69
C ALA A 549 -25.66 17.99 32.31
N ASP A 550 -26.47 17.18 31.61
CA ASP A 550 -26.78 15.82 32.06
C ASP A 550 -25.57 14.89 31.86
N ALA A 551 -24.87 15.03 30.74
CA ALA A 551 -23.64 14.28 30.48
C ALA A 551 -22.54 14.61 31.51
N GLU A 552 -22.40 15.88 31.92
CA GLU A 552 -21.45 16.31 32.96
C GLU A 552 -21.73 15.67 34.33
N LYS A 553 -22.96 15.25 34.61
CA LYS A 553 -23.34 14.58 35.86
C LYS A 553 -23.15 13.06 35.84
N ALA A 554 -22.98 12.47 34.66
CA ALA A 554 -22.88 11.01 34.47
C ALA A 554 -21.51 10.58 33.92
N GLU A 555 -21.14 9.32 34.08
CA GLU A 555 -19.90 8.82 33.46
C GLU A 555 -20.01 8.83 31.93
N PRO A 556 -18.98 9.32 31.20
CA PRO A 556 -19.00 9.33 29.75
C PRO A 556 -19.04 7.91 29.20
N ILE A 557 -19.88 7.67 28.20
CA ILE A 557 -19.95 6.37 27.53
C ILE A 557 -18.73 6.23 26.62
N VAL A 558 -17.79 5.35 26.98
CA VAL A 558 -16.57 5.11 26.20
C VAL A 558 -16.50 3.64 25.81
N ILE A 559 -16.88 3.37 24.56
CA ILE A 559 -16.91 2.04 23.95
C ILE A 559 -15.52 1.64 23.47
N ILE A 560 -14.76 2.63 22.96
CA ILE A 560 -13.42 2.46 22.43
C ILE A 560 -12.48 3.36 23.24
N PRO A 561 -11.37 2.85 23.82
CA PRO A 561 -10.47 3.69 24.61
C PRO A 561 -9.96 4.87 23.80
N VAL A 562 -9.97 6.05 24.43
CA VAL A 562 -9.57 7.32 23.80
C VAL A 562 -8.28 7.83 24.41
N SER A 563 -7.41 8.36 23.54
CA SER A 563 -6.21 9.09 23.93
C SER A 563 -6.07 10.33 23.05
N PHE A 564 -5.88 11.50 23.65
CA PHE A 564 -5.64 12.74 22.90
C PHE A 564 -4.83 13.75 23.70
N LEU A 565 -4.04 14.55 22.99
CA LEU A 565 -3.31 15.68 23.54
C LEU A 565 -4.24 16.88 23.73
N ILE A 566 -4.15 17.54 24.87
CA ILE A 566 -4.71 18.86 25.13
C ILE A 566 -3.62 19.78 25.67
N THR A 567 -3.65 21.05 25.25
CA THR A 567 -2.80 22.11 25.81
C THR A 567 -3.59 22.88 26.87
N ILE A 568 -2.97 23.10 28.02
CA ILE A 568 -3.59 23.72 29.19
C ILE A 568 -2.82 25.01 29.51
N ASN A 569 -3.54 26.02 30.00
CA ASN A 569 -3.01 27.34 30.38
C ASN A 569 -2.39 28.13 29.21
N ASP A 570 -1.97 29.36 29.50
CA ASP A 570 -1.34 30.25 28.51
C ASP A 570 0.11 29.85 28.17
N ASN A 571 0.69 28.92 28.93
CA ASN A 571 2.03 28.37 28.68
C ASN A 571 2.02 27.19 27.69
N PHE A 572 0.84 26.80 27.19
CA PHE A 572 0.66 25.66 26.29
C PHE A 572 1.16 24.33 26.88
N ASP A 573 0.97 24.11 28.18
CA ASP A 573 1.38 22.88 28.86
C ASP A 573 0.67 21.68 28.23
N GLU A 574 1.44 20.69 27.79
CA GLU A 574 0.93 19.51 27.10
C GLU A 574 0.47 18.43 28.10
N LYS A 575 -0.77 17.97 27.95
CA LYS A 575 -1.29 16.84 28.72
C LYS A 575 -1.98 15.81 27.81
N ILE A 576 -1.61 14.55 27.97
CA ILE A 576 -2.24 13.43 27.27
C ILE A 576 -3.38 12.91 28.14
N ILE A 577 -4.61 13.08 27.68
CA ILE A 577 -5.81 12.54 28.31
C ILE A 577 -6.02 11.12 27.81
N LYS A 578 -6.22 10.16 28.73
CA LYS A 578 -6.55 8.76 28.42
C LYS A 578 -7.80 8.35 29.19
N PHE A 579 -8.75 7.69 28.52
CA PHE A 579 -9.99 7.23 29.15
C PHE A 579 -10.52 5.95 28.50
N GLY A 580 -11.06 5.03 29.30
CA GLY A 580 -11.55 3.71 28.88
C GLY A 580 -10.57 2.56 29.17
N HIS A 581 -11.04 1.32 29.04
CA HIS A 581 -10.24 0.12 29.27
C HIS A 581 -9.23 -0.12 28.15
N ILE A 582 -8.04 -0.64 28.49
CA ILE A 582 -7.00 -0.98 27.52
C ILE A 582 -7.55 -2.01 26.53
N ASP A 583 -7.50 -1.68 25.23
CA ASP A 583 -7.84 -2.59 24.14
C ASP A 583 -6.58 -2.84 23.29
N SER A 584 -6.18 -4.11 23.16
CA SER A 584 -5.05 -4.50 22.31
C SER A 584 -5.25 -4.17 20.83
N ASN A 585 -6.48 -3.91 20.39
CA ASN A 585 -6.81 -3.48 19.03
C ASN A 585 -6.60 -1.97 18.81
N GLU A 586 -6.33 -1.20 19.87
CA GLU A 586 -6.19 0.26 19.83
C GLU A 586 -4.76 0.68 20.24
N ASN A 587 -3.97 1.14 19.26
CA ASN A 587 -2.59 1.58 19.47
C ASN A 587 -2.47 3.11 19.39
N HIS A 588 -2.45 3.75 20.55
CA HIS A 588 -2.32 5.21 20.68
C HIS A 588 -0.86 5.69 20.77
N ASN A 589 0.13 4.81 20.68
CA ASN A 589 1.54 5.14 20.95
C ASN A 589 2.32 5.62 19.71
N ASN A 590 1.77 5.46 18.51
CA ASN A 590 2.45 5.78 17.25
C ASN A 590 1.70 6.89 16.49
N ALA A 591 2.20 8.12 16.56
CA ALA A 591 1.61 9.25 15.83
C ALA A 591 1.64 9.02 14.31
N GLY A 592 0.51 9.26 13.63
CA GLY A 592 0.37 9.09 12.19
C GLY A 592 0.00 7.68 11.71
N GLN A 593 0.06 6.66 12.58
CA GLN A 593 -0.44 5.32 12.25
C GLN A 593 -1.94 5.20 12.55
N SER A 594 -2.61 4.23 11.93
CA SER A 594 -3.97 3.87 12.34
C SER A 594 -3.97 3.43 13.80
N VAL A 595 -4.86 4.02 14.61
CA VAL A 595 -5.05 3.63 16.01
C VAL A 595 -5.71 2.25 16.07
N THR A 596 -6.78 2.05 15.32
CA THR A 596 -7.46 0.75 15.17
C THR A 596 -6.61 -0.19 14.29
N GLN A 597 -6.29 -1.38 14.80
CA GLN A 597 -5.39 -2.34 14.12
C GLN A 597 -6.16 -3.33 13.23
N HIS A 598 -7.32 -3.79 13.67
CA HIS A 598 -8.18 -4.71 12.92
C HIS A 598 -9.64 -4.26 12.96
N CYS A 599 -10.41 -4.65 11.94
CA CYS A 599 -11.83 -4.34 11.86
C CYS A 599 -12.59 -4.92 13.05
N LYS A 600 -13.48 -4.12 13.64
CA LYS A 600 -14.28 -4.51 14.81
C LYS A 600 -15.66 -3.88 14.72
N SER A 601 -16.70 -4.64 15.09
CA SER A 601 -18.08 -4.16 15.07
C SER A 601 -18.58 -3.75 16.45
N TYR A 602 -19.29 -2.63 16.51
CA TYR A 602 -19.96 -2.11 17.70
C TYR A 602 -21.46 -2.00 17.45
N VAL A 603 -22.28 -2.46 18.40
CA VAL A 603 -23.74 -2.51 18.26
C VAL A 603 -24.41 -1.51 19.18
N PHE A 604 -25.32 -0.70 18.60
CA PHE A 604 -26.12 0.32 19.27
C PHE A 604 -27.60 -0.02 19.14
N ASN A 605 -28.38 0.25 20.17
CA ASN A 605 -29.83 0.27 20.03
C ASN A 605 -30.23 1.67 19.53
N ILE A 606 -30.83 1.75 18.35
CA ILE A 606 -31.23 3.04 17.74
C ILE A 606 -32.75 3.21 17.71
N SER A 607 -33.51 2.14 17.89
CA SER A 607 -34.95 2.13 18.15
C SER A 607 -35.31 0.83 18.88
N ASN A 608 -36.56 0.71 19.34
CA ASN A 608 -37.04 -0.51 20.01
C ASN A 608 -36.97 -1.76 19.11
N GLU A 609 -36.95 -1.58 17.78
CA GLU A 609 -37.03 -2.66 16.79
C GLU A 609 -35.78 -2.78 15.90
N LYS A 610 -34.85 -1.81 15.93
CA LYS A 610 -33.63 -1.80 15.09
C LYS A 610 -32.36 -1.56 15.89
N LYS A 611 -31.35 -2.36 15.58
CA LYS A 611 -29.98 -2.28 16.08
C LYS A 611 -29.05 -1.76 14.99
N LEU A 612 -28.19 -0.82 15.31
CA LEU A 612 -27.14 -0.32 14.42
C LEU A 612 -25.84 -1.05 14.71
N ARG A 613 -25.25 -1.70 13.70
CA ARG A 613 -23.91 -2.25 13.74
C ARG A 613 -22.97 -1.33 12.98
N ILE A 614 -22.09 -0.65 13.70
CA ILE A 614 -20.99 0.14 13.11
C ILE A 614 -19.76 -0.75 13.03
N ILE A 615 -19.20 -0.89 11.82
CA ILE A 615 -17.96 -1.61 11.55
C ILE A 615 -16.85 -0.56 11.50
N ASP A 616 -16.06 -0.49 12.57
CA ASP A 616 -14.87 0.35 12.63
C ASP A 616 -13.71 -0.35 11.91
N THR A 617 -12.94 0.42 11.14
CA THR A 617 -11.85 -0.10 10.32
C THR A 617 -10.54 0.61 10.65
N PRO A 618 -9.40 -0.01 10.34
CA PRO A 618 -8.13 0.72 10.28
C PRO A 618 -8.25 1.94 9.34
N GLY A 619 -7.58 3.04 9.69
CA GLY A 619 -7.40 4.17 8.79
C GLY A 619 -6.35 3.89 7.73
N PHE A 620 -6.56 4.49 6.56
CA PHE A 620 -5.56 4.51 5.49
C PHE A 620 -4.81 5.84 5.44
N GLY A 621 -3.78 5.95 4.60
CA GLY A 621 -2.81 7.03 4.68
C GLY A 621 -1.89 6.86 5.89
N ASP A 622 -1.62 5.61 6.24
CA ASP A 622 -0.73 5.24 7.35
C ASP A 622 0.73 5.60 6.99
N THR A 623 1.52 6.04 7.97
CA THR A 623 2.95 6.33 7.77
C THR A 623 3.77 5.11 7.35
N ARG A 624 3.21 3.90 7.46
CA ARG A 624 3.77 2.64 6.94
C ARG A 624 3.67 2.48 5.41
N GLY A 625 2.95 3.37 4.72
CA GLY A 625 2.87 3.43 3.27
C GLY A 625 1.74 2.62 2.64
N ILE A 626 1.70 2.62 1.31
CA ILE A 626 0.59 2.09 0.48
C ILE A 626 0.39 0.58 0.69
N ASP A 627 1.46 -0.19 0.89
CA ASP A 627 1.37 -1.64 1.11
C ASP A 627 0.58 -1.97 2.39
N GLN A 628 0.75 -1.17 3.46
CA GLN A 628 -0.03 -1.33 4.67
C GLN A 628 -1.50 -0.93 4.46
N ASP A 629 -1.76 0.09 3.64
CA ASP A 629 -3.12 0.48 3.30
C ASP A 629 -3.82 -0.63 2.49
N ASP A 630 -3.11 -1.30 1.59
CA ASP A 630 -3.62 -2.46 0.85
C ASP A 630 -3.90 -3.66 1.78
N LEU A 631 -3.01 -3.94 2.74
CA LEU A 631 -3.28 -4.94 3.80
C LEU A 631 -4.48 -4.58 4.66
N ASN A 632 -4.66 -3.29 4.98
CA ASN A 632 -5.82 -2.81 5.73
C ASN A 632 -7.11 -3.02 4.91
N MET A 633 -7.07 -2.75 3.60
CA MET A 633 -8.18 -3.00 2.68
C MET A 633 -8.51 -4.49 2.55
N GLU A 634 -7.51 -5.37 2.45
CA GLU A 634 -7.72 -6.82 2.47
C GLU A 634 -8.35 -7.28 3.80
N GLY A 635 -7.88 -6.73 4.92
CA GLY A 635 -8.48 -6.97 6.24
C GLY A 635 -9.95 -6.54 6.32
N ILE A 636 -10.30 -5.41 5.70
CA ILE A 636 -11.69 -4.94 5.57
C ILE A 636 -12.51 -5.93 4.74
N PHE A 637 -12.04 -6.33 3.56
CA PHE A 637 -12.76 -7.30 2.72
C PHE A 637 -12.92 -8.68 3.37
N SER A 638 -11.89 -9.13 4.10
CA SER A 638 -11.94 -10.35 4.89
C SER A 638 -13.00 -10.28 5.99
N PHE A 639 -13.09 -9.15 6.70
CA PHE A 639 -14.14 -8.95 7.71
C PHE A 639 -15.54 -8.93 7.08
N LEU A 640 -15.69 -8.25 5.95
CA LEU A 640 -16.94 -8.14 5.20
C LEU A 640 -17.39 -9.49 4.61
N HIS A 641 -16.49 -10.44 4.35
CA HIS A 641 -16.85 -11.75 3.83
C HIS A 641 -17.97 -12.43 4.66
N ASN A 642 -17.94 -12.25 5.98
CA ASN A 642 -18.90 -12.84 6.93
C ASN A 642 -20.20 -12.01 7.10
N ILE A 643 -20.37 -10.95 6.30
CA ILE A 643 -21.53 -10.05 6.35
C ILE A 643 -22.32 -10.20 5.05
N ASN A 644 -23.61 -10.52 5.18
CA ASN A 644 -24.46 -10.81 4.03
C ASN A 644 -25.04 -9.54 3.35
N TYR A 645 -25.02 -8.40 4.02
CA TYR A 645 -25.53 -7.13 3.50
C TYR A 645 -24.96 -5.92 4.25
N LEU A 646 -24.85 -4.79 3.56
CA LEU A 646 -24.54 -3.48 4.14
C LEU A 646 -25.68 -2.50 3.86
N ASN A 647 -25.97 -1.60 4.79
CA ASN A 647 -26.93 -0.53 4.58
C ASN A 647 -26.23 0.75 4.12
N GLY A 648 -24.97 0.95 4.50
CA GLY A 648 -24.24 2.18 4.17
C GLY A 648 -22.74 2.08 4.38
N ILE A 649 -22.01 2.91 3.63
CA ILE A 649 -20.56 3.11 3.77
C ILE A 649 -20.33 4.59 4.07
N CYS A 650 -19.92 4.88 5.30
CA CYS A 650 -19.58 6.22 5.75
C CYS A 650 -18.13 6.54 5.38
N LEU A 651 -17.94 7.52 4.50
CA LEU A 651 -16.67 8.09 4.13
C LEU A 651 -16.40 9.31 5.02
N LEU A 652 -15.42 9.21 5.91
CA LEU A 652 -15.08 10.21 6.91
C LEU A 652 -13.96 11.14 6.44
N PHE A 653 -14.17 12.44 6.58
CA PHE A 653 -13.25 13.50 6.16
C PHE A 653 -13.10 14.60 7.23
N LYS A 654 -12.01 15.37 7.15
CA LYS A 654 -11.96 16.71 7.77
C LYS A 654 -12.47 17.74 6.75
N PRO A 655 -13.17 18.82 7.14
CA PRO A 655 -13.79 19.76 6.20
C PRO A 655 -12.87 20.84 5.60
N GLU A 656 -11.66 21.05 6.14
CA GLU A 656 -10.71 22.08 5.64
C GLU A 656 -9.37 21.46 5.22
N VAL A 657 -9.40 20.40 4.42
CA VAL A 657 -8.15 19.86 3.87
C VAL A 657 -7.73 20.66 2.64
N VAL A 658 -6.44 21.02 2.58
CA VAL A 658 -5.85 21.71 1.43
C VAL A 658 -5.71 20.77 0.23
N GLN A 659 -5.49 19.48 0.49
CA GLN A 659 -5.37 18.43 -0.50
C GLN A 659 -5.95 17.12 0.06
N LEU A 660 -6.64 16.35 -0.78
CA LEU A 660 -7.07 14.99 -0.42
C LEU A 660 -5.87 14.05 -0.46
N ASN A 661 -5.84 13.09 0.47
CA ASN A 661 -4.89 12.00 0.40
C ASN A 661 -5.02 11.25 -0.95
N LEU A 662 -3.89 11.00 -1.60
CA LEU A 662 -3.84 10.35 -2.91
C LEU A 662 -4.46 8.94 -2.89
N TYR A 663 -4.45 8.28 -1.74
CA TYR A 663 -5.01 6.94 -1.58
C TYR A 663 -6.55 6.90 -1.66
N TRP A 664 -7.26 8.02 -1.49
CA TRP A 664 -8.72 8.02 -1.65
C TRP A 664 -9.18 7.51 -3.01
N GLN A 665 -8.43 7.83 -4.08
CA GLN A 665 -8.75 7.33 -5.41
C GLN A 665 -8.63 5.81 -5.46
N SER A 666 -7.52 5.26 -4.96
CA SER A 666 -7.28 3.82 -4.89
C SER A 666 -8.32 3.11 -4.01
N CYS A 667 -8.61 3.65 -2.82
CA CYS A 667 -9.61 3.10 -1.90
C CYS A 667 -10.99 2.99 -2.59
N LEU A 668 -11.45 4.06 -3.24
CA LEU A 668 -12.73 4.05 -3.96
C LEU A 668 -12.73 3.04 -5.11
N ILE A 669 -11.65 2.97 -5.92
CA ILE A 669 -11.52 1.96 -6.98
C ILE A 669 -11.66 0.56 -6.38
N GLN A 670 -10.94 0.26 -5.30
CA GLN A 670 -11.00 -1.05 -4.66
C GLN A 670 -12.39 -1.37 -4.09
N LEU A 671 -13.11 -0.39 -3.53
CA LEU A 671 -14.50 -0.57 -3.09
C LEU A 671 -15.43 -0.88 -4.26
N PHE A 672 -15.28 -0.18 -5.37
CA PHE A 672 -16.08 -0.44 -6.58
C PHE A 672 -15.76 -1.79 -7.20
N ASP A 673 -14.48 -2.18 -7.21
CA ASP A 673 -14.05 -3.49 -7.68
C ASP A 673 -14.57 -4.62 -6.77
N TYR A 674 -14.81 -4.35 -5.48
CA TYR A 674 -15.28 -5.34 -4.52
C TYR A 674 -16.82 -5.43 -4.44
N PHE A 675 -17.51 -4.30 -4.35
CA PHE A 675 -18.97 -4.25 -4.21
C PHE A 675 -19.73 -4.14 -5.53
N GLY A 676 -19.07 -3.73 -6.62
CA GLY A 676 -19.72 -3.33 -7.86
C GLY A 676 -20.09 -1.84 -7.90
N GLU A 677 -20.57 -1.35 -9.04
CA GLU A 677 -20.81 0.08 -9.27
C GLU A 677 -22.04 0.64 -8.53
N ASN A 678 -23.02 -0.21 -8.21
CA ASN A 678 -24.29 0.22 -7.60
C ASN A 678 -24.17 0.62 -6.12
N ILE A 679 -23.05 0.29 -5.47
CA ILE A 679 -22.78 0.64 -4.07
C ILE A 679 -22.75 2.16 -3.83
N VAL A 680 -22.59 2.97 -4.88
CA VAL A 680 -22.56 4.45 -4.79
C VAL A 680 -23.80 5.02 -4.10
N ASN A 681 -24.96 4.36 -4.21
CA ASN A 681 -26.21 4.80 -3.59
C ASN A 681 -26.21 4.63 -2.07
N ASN A 682 -25.30 3.81 -1.54
CA ASN A 682 -25.13 3.55 -0.12
C ASN A 682 -23.98 4.38 0.49
N PHE A 683 -23.36 5.29 -0.26
CA PHE A 683 -22.32 6.17 0.26
C PHE A 683 -22.89 7.32 1.09
N ILE A 684 -22.25 7.54 2.24
CA ILE A 684 -22.59 8.58 3.21
C ILE A 684 -21.34 9.40 3.49
N PHE A 685 -21.45 10.72 3.48
CA PHE A 685 -20.32 11.63 3.68
C PHE A 685 -20.35 12.20 5.09
N CYS A 686 -19.32 11.92 5.88
CA CYS A 686 -19.24 12.34 7.27
C CYS A 686 -18.04 13.26 7.47
N PHE A 687 -18.27 14.51 7.87
CA PHE A 687 -17.21 15.46 8.17
C PHE A 687 -17.01 15.55 9.67
N THR A 688 -15.85 15.12 10.15
CA THR A 688 -15.46 15.22 11.56
C THR A 688 -14.80 16.57 11.83
N ASN A 689 -14.88 17.05 13.07
CA ASN A 689 -14.33 18.34 13.49
C ASN A 689 -14.92 19.55 12.74
N ALA A 690 -16.20 19.50 12.38
CA ALA A 690 -16.84 20.51 11.53
C ALA A 690 -17.18 21.83 12.23
N ARG A 691 -16.83 21.98 13.51
CA ARG A 691 -17.08 23.22 14.26
C ARG A 691 -16.39 24.44 13.63
N SER A 692 -15.16 24.30 13.12
CA SER A 692 -14.42 25.41 12.50
C SER A 692 -14.97 25.85 11.15
N THR A 693 -15.84 25.03 10.53
CA THR A 693 -16.49 25.32 9.24
C THR A 693 -17.98 25.54 9.38
N PHE A 694 -18.42 25.96 10.57
CA PHE A 694 -19.84 26.20 10.86
C PHE A 694 -20.73 24.99 10.54
N PHE A 695 -20.22 23.77 10.78
CA PHE A 695 -20.91 22.50 10.50
C PHE A 695 -21.22 22.30 9.00
N THR A 696 -20.26 22.67 8.16
CA THR A 696 -20.31 22.44 6.70
C THR A 696 -19.07 21.68 6.21
N PRO A 697 -19.14 21.04 5.02
CA PRO A 697 -18.01 20.34 4.41
C PRO A 697 -16.75 21.15 4.08
N GLY A 698 -16.81 22.50 4.15
CA GLY A 698 -15.68 23.40 3.90
C GLY A 698 -14.99 23.20 2.54
N ASN A 699 -13.69 23.54 2.50
CA ASN A 699 -12.83 23.39 1.31
C ASN A 699 -12.62 21.95 0.85
N THR A 700 -12.95 20.95 1.66
CA THR A 700 -12.87 19.54 1.24
C THR A 700 -13.93 19.19 0.19
N ARG A 701 -15.09 19.85 0.20
CA ARG A 701 -16.18 19.58 -0.75
C ARG A 701 -15.78 19.71 -2.23
N PRO A 702 -15.19 20.82 -2.70
CA PRO A 702 -14.79 20.95 -4.10
C PRO A 702 -13.71 19.91 -4.50
N LEU A 703 -12.81 19.55 -3.58
CA LEU A 703 -11.81 18.51 -3.84
C LEU A 703 -12.46 17.14 -4.06
N LEU A 704 -13.46 16.79 -3.24
CA LEU A 704 -14.20 15.53 -3.40
C LEU A 704 -15.02 15.52 -4.69
N LYS A 705 -15.66 16.64 -5.06
CA LYS A 705 -16.35 16.75 -6.35
C LYS A 705 -15.40 16.47 -7.51
N LYS A 706 -14.22 17.08 -7.51
CA LYS A 706 -13.19 16.86 -8.53
C LYS A 706 -12.69 15.41 -8.55
N LEU A 707 -12.52 14.78 -7.38
CA LEU A 707 -12.19 13.36 -7.29
C LEU A 707 -13.29 12.49 -7.91
N PHE A 708 -14.56 12.77 -7.62
CA PHE A 708 -15.68 11.99 -8.14
C PHE A 708 -15.86 12.16 -9.65
N GLU A 709 -15.67 13.38 -10.17
CA GLU A 709 -15.67 13.69 -11.61
C GLU A 709 -14.56 12.93 -12.38
N SER A 710 -13.49 12.50 -11.70
CA SER A 710 -12.44 11.70 -12.34
C SER A 710 -12.85 10.27 -12.66
N PHE A 711 -13.97 9.78 -12.12
CA PHE A 711 -14.46 8.42 -12.37
C PHE A 711 -15.42 8.39 -13.58
N PRO A 712 -15.08 7.66 -14.67
CA PRO A 712 -15.74 7.79 -15.97
C PRO A 712 -17.22 7.33 -16.05
N ARG A 713 -17.80 6.75 -14.99
CA ARG A 713 -19.17 6.20 -14.98
C ARG A 713 -19.93 6.32 -13.66
N LYS A 714 -19.47 7.12 -12.70
CA LYS A 714 -19.98 7.04 -11.32
C LYS A 714 -20.65 8.35 -10.90
N ASN A 715 -21.97 8.38 -10.97
CA ASN A 715 -22.77 9.47 -10.41
C ASN A 715 -22.89 9.28 -8.89
N ILE A 716 -21.82 9.61 -8.16
CA ILE A 716 -21.76 9.47 -6.70
C ILE A 716 -22.65 10.56 -6.08
N PRO A 717 -23.77 10.21 -5.43
CA PRO A 717 -24.67 11.20 -4.85
C PRO A 717 -23.95 11.94 -3.73
N PHE A 718 -23.71 13.25 -3.86
CA PHE A 718 -23.05 14.05 -2.81
C PHE A 718 -23.86 15.30 -2.47
N GLU A 719 -24.93 15.08 -1.71
CA GLU A 719 -25.98 16.05 -1.41
C GLU A 719 -26.14 16.27 0.10
N LYS A 720 -26.96 17.26 0.50
CA LYS A 720 -27.17 17.54 1.93
C LYS A 720 -27.82 16.36 2.66
N ASN A 721 -28.69 15.60 1.99
CA ASN A 721 -29.41 14.50 2.60
C ASN A 721 -28.47 13.38 3.09
N ASN A 722 -27.44 13.04 2.32
CA ASN A 722 -26.46 12.01 2.66
C ASN A 722 -25.11 12.56 3.17
N THR A 723 -25.05 13.84 3.55
CA THR A 723 -23.85 14.48 4.09
C THR A 723 -24.09 14.99 5.51
N PHE A 724 -23.26 14.56 6.46
CA PHE A 724 -23.38 14.85 7.89
C PHE A 724 -22.11 15.51 8.42
N CYS A 725 -22.26 16.54 9.25
CA CYS A 725 -21.13 17.31 9.79
C CYS A 725 -21.14 17.25 11.32
N PHE A 726 -20.19 16.53 11.91
CA PHE A 726 -20.09 16.27 13.34
C PHE A 726 -18.92 17.03 13.97
N ASP A 727 -19.06 17.36 15.25
CA ASP A 727 -17.93 17.77 16.09
C ASP A 727 -17.79 16.83 17.28
N SER A 728 -16.58 16.36 17.56
CA SER A 728 -16.30 15.47 18.70
C SER A 728 -15.62 16.21 19.85
N LYS A 729 -15.41 17.53 19.74
CA LYS A 729 -14.74 18.31 20.79
C LYS A 729 -15.58 18.41 22.07
N ALA A 730 -16.92 18.44 21.98
CA ALA A 730 -17.78 18.43 23.16
C ALA A 730 -17.67 17.11 23.95
N PHE A 731 -17.56 15.98 23.24
CA PHE A 731 -17.21 14.69 23.87
C PHE A 731 -15.80 14.71 24.49
N ARG A 732 -14.79 15.28 23.80
CA ARG A 732 -13.43 15.41 24.38
C ARG A 732 -13.41 16.28 25.63
N TYR A 733 -14.21 17.36 25.66
CA TYR A 733 -14.43 18.18 26.84
C TYR A 733 -14.99 17.33 28.00
N LEU A 734 -16.05 16.56 27.73
CA LEU A 734 -16.67 15.67 28.71
C LEU A 734 -15.67 14.65 29.31
N VAL A 735 -14.75 14.14 28.50
CA VAL A 735 -13.68 13.25 28.99
C VAL A 735 -12.60 14.03 29.76
N ALA A 736 -12.22 15.22 29.29
CA ALA A 736 -11.18 16.03 29.92
C ALA A 736 -11.55 16.49 31.34
N ILE A 737 -12.82 16.85 31.59
CA ILE A 737 -13.26 17.22 32.94
C ILE A 737 -13.18 16.06 33.95
N ARG A 738 -13.19 14.79 33.49
CA ARG A 738 -12.97 13.61 34.33
C ARG A 738 -11.51 13.45 34.74
N ASP A 739 -10.60 13.97 33.94
CA ASP A 739 -9.16 14.00 34.23
C ASP A 739 -8.73 15.31 34.91
N SER A 740 -9.67 15.93 35.64
CA SER A 740 -9.49 17.16 36.43
C SER A 740 -9.02 18.39 35.64
N ILE A 741 -9.38 18.48 34.36
CA ILE A 741 -9.12 19.67 33.54
C ILE A 741 -10.21 20.71 33.79
N THR A 742 -9.80 21.95 34.10
CA THR A 742 -10.70 23.08 34.26
C THR A 742 -10.81 23.89 32.97
N PHE A 743 -12.02 24.38 32.69
CA PHE A 743 -12.31 25.25 31.56
C PHE A 743 -13.06 26.48 32.06
N ASP A 744 -12.81 27.64 31.45
CA ASP A 744 -13.59 28.85 31.73
C ASP A 744 -15.04 28.74 31.23
N LEU A 745 -15.90 29.61 31.73
CA LEU A 745 -17.34 29.61 31.41
C LEU A 745 -17.61 29.79 29.91
N ASN A 746 -16.79 30.58 29.21
CA ASN A 746 -16.96 30.82 27.78
C ASN A 746 -16.64 29.57 26.97
N LYS A 747 -15.54 28.87 27.29
CA LYS A 747 -15.17 27.58 26.69
C LYS A 747 -16.21 26.50 26.95
N ARG A 748 -16.78 26.43 28.16
CA ARG A 748 -17.90 25.51 28.45
C ARG A 748 -19.09 25.81 27.55
N HIS A 749 -19.51 27.07 27.47
CA HIS A 749 -20.64 27.49 26.63
C HIS A 749 -20.43 27.11 25.15
N ASP A 750 -19.21 27.29 24.67
CA ASP A 750 -18.76 26.88 23.35
C ASP A 750 -18.91 25.36 23.08
N PHE A 751 -18.59 24.52 24.05
CA PHE A 751 -18.79 23.07 23.96
C PHE A 751 -20.27 22.68 24.07
N GLU A 752 -21.06 23.41 24.85
CA GLU A 752 -22.50 23.23 24.97
C GLU A 752 -23.21 23.51 23.64
N GLN A 753 -22.86 24.61 22.95
CA GLN A 753 -23.38 24.89 21.61
C GLN A 753 -22.98 23.81 20.59
N SER A 754 -21.75 23.30 20.70
CA SER A 754 -21.29 22.20 19.85
C SER A 754 -22.03 20.89 20.12
N TRP A 755 -22.32 20.61 21.40
CA TRP A 755 -23.10 19.44 21.84
C TRP A 755 -24.50 19.46 21.23
N ILE A 756 -25.22 20.59 21.34
CA ILE A 756 -26.58 20.73 20.81
C ILE A 756 -26.59 20.46 19.30
N ARG A 757 -25.69 21.11 18.54
CA ARG A 757 -25.63 20.92 17.08
C ARG A 757 -25.27 19.50 16.68
N SER A 758 -24.31 18.89 17.38
CA SER A 758 -23.87 17.52 17.09
C SER A 758 -24.92 16.48 17.48
N THR A 759 -25.74 16.76 18.50
CA THR A 759 -26.88 15.93 18.89
C THR A 759 -27.95 15.94 17.82
N ILE A 760 -28.37 17.12 17.37
CA ILE A 760 -29.36 17.27 16.29
C ILE A 760 -28.89 16.57 15.01
N GLU A 761 -27.62 16.75 14.63
CA GLU A 761 -27.06 16.09 13.44
C GLU A 761 -26.94 14.57 13.63
N SER A 762 -26.68 14.08 14.86
CA SER A 762 -26.66 12.65 15.20
C SER A 762 -28.05 12.01 15.13
N GLU A 763 -29.09 12.71 15.56
CA GLU A 763 -30.48 12.28 15.39
C GLU A 763 -30.86 12.22 13.92
N ARG A 764 -30.52 13.26 13.14
CA ARG A 764 -30.73 13.27 11.69
C ARG A 764 -30.00 12.11 11.01
N PHE A 765 -28.78 11.82 11.45
CA PHE A 765 -28.00 10.68 10.95
C PHE A 765 -28.68 9.36 11.29
N ARG A 766 -29.06 9.14 12.55
CA ARG A 766 -29.82 7.95 12.99
C ARG A 766 -31.09 7.75 12.14
N ASP A 767 -31.86 8.81 11.94
CA ASP A 767 -33.12 8.74 11.21
C ASP A 767 -32.89 8.43 9.72
N PHE A 768 -31.84 9.00 9.12
CA PHE A 768 -31.42 8.65 7.76
C PHE A 768 -31.02 7.17 7.65
N LEU A 769 -30.24 6.65 8.61
CA LEU A 769 -29.81 5.24 8.62
C LEU A 769 -30.99 4.27 8.65
N CYS A 770 -32.05 4.61 9.38
CA CYS A 770 -33.27 3.80 9.48
C CYS A 770 -34.00 3.56 8.14
N HIS A 771 -33.75 4.41 7.14
CA HIS A 771 -34.39 4.36 5.81
C HIS A 771 -33.46 3.84 4.71
N LEU A 772 -32.23 3.45 5.05
CA LEU A 772 -31.28 2.94 4.06
C LEU A 772 -31.66 1.54 3.56
N HIS A 773 -31.63 1.40 2.24
CA HIS A 773 -31.76 0.13 1.56
C HIS A 773 -30.58 -0.82 1.88
N GLU A 774 -30.88 -2.11 2.01
CA GLU A 774 -29.87 -3.16 2.21
C GLU A 774 -29.19 -3.54 0.89
N TYR A 775 -27.91 -3.22 0.74
CA TYR A 775 -27.08 -3.72 -0.34
C TYR A 775 -26.65 -5.16 -0.09
N ARG A 776 -27.21 -6.13 -0.82
CA ARG A 776 -27.12 -7.57 -0.49
C ARG A 776 -26.09 -8.33 -1.32
N LYS A 777 -25.35 -9.24 -0.65
CA LYS A 777 -24.33 -10.11 -1.24
C LYS A 777 -24.83 -10.94 -2.42
N ASN A 778 -26.01 -11.53 -2.28
CA ASN A 778 -26.50 -12.52 -3.24
C ASN A 778 -27.00 -11.94 -4.57
N TYR A 779 -27.30 -10.63 -4.64
CA TYR A 779 -27.96 -10.03 -5.80
C TYR A 779 -27.17 -8.87 -6.40
N GLU A 780 -26.57 -8.02 -5.56
CA GLU A 780 -26.01 -6.73 -5.99
C GLU A 780 -24.48 -6.69 -5.88
N TRP A 781 -23.93 -7.39 -4.89
CA TRP A 781 -22.50 -7.48 -4.59
C TRP A 781 -21.89 -8.70 -5.27
N GLN A 782 -21.89 -8.67 -6.61
CA GLN A 782 -21.34 -9.73 -7.45
C GLN A 782 -20.19 -9.18 -8.30
N SER A 783 -19.05 -8.95 -7.67
CA SER A 783 -17.84 -8.54 -8.40
C SER A 783 -16.89 -9.71 -8.62
N ILE A 784 -16.03 -9.59 -9.64
CA ILE A 784 -14.95 -10.56 -9.89
C ILE A 784 -14.02 -10.65 -8.67
N LYS A 785 -13.79 -9.54 -7.97
CA LYS A 785 -12.93 -9.50 -6.79
C LYS A 785 -13.57 -10.22 -5.60
N ASP A 786 -14.88 -10.08 -5.37
CA ASP A 786 -15.57 -10.88 -4.35
C ASP A 786 -15.50 -12.38 -4.68
N ALA A 787 -15.71 -12.77 -5.95
CA ALA A 787 -15.57 -14.16 -6.38
C ALA A 787 -14.15 -14.72 -6.14
N GLN A 788 -13.10 -13.94 -6.42
CA GLN A 788 -11.71 -14.31 -6.12
C GLN A 788 -11.49 -14.51 -4.61
N PHE A 789 -12.01 -13.61 -3.78
CA PHE A 789 -11.95 -13.75 -2.33
C PHE A 789 -12.67 -15.03 -1.88
N GLN A 790 -13.88 -15.30 -2.38
CA GLN A 790 -14.62 -16.54 -2.07
C GLN A 790 -13.81 -17.80 -2.43
N ILE A 791 -13.17 -17.83 -3.61
CA ILE A 791 -12.30 -18.95 -4.02
C ILE A 791 -11.15 -19.12 -3.03
N ASN A 792 -10.44 -18.04 -2.69
CA ASN A 792 -9.32 -18.09 -1.75
C ASN A 792 -9.73 -18.61 -0.37
N PHE A 793 -10.91 -18.21 0.12
CA PHE A 793 -11.44 -18.72 1.39
C PHE A 793 -11.86 -20.20 1.33
N MET A 794 -12.23 -20.73 0.16
CA MET A 794 -12.56 -22.15 -0.02
C MET A 794 -11.34 -23.07 -0.09
N ILE A 795 -10.14 -22.55 -0.43
CA ILE A 795 -8.92 -23.37 -0.56
C ILE A 795 -8.65 -24.15 0.73
N ARG A 796 -8.71 -23.49 1.89
CA ARG A 796 -8.40 -24.15 3.18
C ARG A 796 -9.43 -25.24 3.52
N PRO A 797 -10.75 -25.01 3.52
CA PRO A 797 -11.75 -26.07 3.70
C PRO A 797 -11.57 -27.26 2.73
N ILE A 798 -11.23 -27.00 1.47
CA ILE A 798 -10.96 -28.06 0.48
C ILE A 798 -9.72 -28.87 0.87
N LEU A 799 -8.61 -28.21 1.19
CA LEU A 799 -7.38 -28.87 1.63
C LEU A 799 -7.58 -29.68 2.92
N GLU A 800 -8.36 -29.16 3.87
CA GLU A 800 -8.73 -29.87 5.09
C GLU A 800 -9.60 -31.10 4.80
N THR A 801 -10.54 -30.98 3.86
CA THR A 801 -11.37 -32.10 3.40
C THR A 801 -10.52 -33.18 2.73
N MET A 802 -9.59 -32.78 1.84
CA MET A 802 -8.64 -33.69 1.21
C MET A 802 -7.76 -34.39 2.24
N ARG A 803 -7.22 -33.63 3.21
CA ARG A 803 -6.43 -34.18 4.32
C ARG A 803 -7.21 -35.23 5.12
N ASN A 804 -8.47 -34.93 5.45
CA ASN A 804 -9.34 -35.86 6.17
C ASN A 804 -9.67 -37.11 5.34
N LEU A 805 -9.90 -36.96 4.02
CA LEU A 805 -10.11 -38.09 3.11
C LEU A 805 -8.87 -38.99 3.06
N TYR A 806 -7.68 -38.43 2.86
CA TYR A 806 -6.43 -39.20 2.86
C TYR A 806 -6.19 -39.89 4.20
N ARG A 807 -6.43 -39.20 5.32
CA ARG A 807 -6.36 -39.81 6.65
C ARG A 807 -7.29 -41.02 6.75
N ASN A 808 -8.53 -40.90 6.31
CA ASN A 808 -9.50 -42.00 6.38
C ASN A 808 -9.11 -43.18 5.47
N ILE A 809 -8.54 -42.92 4.29
CA ILE A 809 -8.02 -43.97 3.40
C ILE A 809 -6.85 -44.72 4.07
N ILE A 810 -5.92 -43.99 4.69
CA ILE A 810 -4.78 -44.58 5.41
C ILE A 810 -5.27 -45.44 6.58
N LEU A 811 -6.18 -44.92 7.39
CA LEU A 811 -6.77 -45.65 8.52
C LEU A 811 -7.44 -46.95 8.06
N TYR A 812 -8.24 -46.89 6.98
CA TYR A 812 -8.86 -48.06 6.38
C TYR A 812 -7.81 -49.10 5.93
N SER A 813 -6.74 -48.66 5.26
CA SER A 813 -5.69 -49.58 4.78
C SER A 813 -4.89 -50.25 5.90
N LEU A 814 -4.79 -49.60 7.07
CA LEU A 814 -4.12 -50.13 8.25
C LEU A 814 -5.07 -50.90 9.19
N ASN A 815 -6.34 -51.04 8.81
CA ASN A 815 -7.39 -51.65 9.63
C ASN A 815 -7.56 -50.95 11.01
N LEU A 816 -7.28 -49.65 11.04
CA LEU A 816 -7.41 -48.78 12.21
C LEU A 816 -8.68 -47.93 12.07
N SER A 817 -9.33 -47.63 13.19
CA SER A 817 -10.50 -46.76 13.22
C SER A 817 -10.33 -45.71 14.29
N ILE A 818 -10.64 -44.46 13.98
CA ILE A 818 -10.71 -43.39 14.98
C ILE A 818 -12.12 -43.40 15.58
N GLU A 819 -12.22 -43.62 16.88
CA GLU A 819 -13.48 -43.49 17.60
C GLU A 819 -13.67 -42.03 18.03
N LEU A 820 -14.65 -41.34 17.43
CA LEU A 820 -15.02 -39.98 17.80
C LEU A 820 -16.01 -40.02 18.96
N ARG A 821 -15.58 -39.68 20.17
CA ARG A 821 -16.49 -39.51 21.31
C ARG A 821 -16.74 -38.04 21.57
N ALA A 822 -18.01 -37.64 21.50
CA ALA A 822 -18.44 -36.32 21.90
C ALA A 822 -18.40 -36.21 23.43
N THR A 823 -17.68 -35.21 23.94
CA THR A 823 -17.66 -34.87 25.37
C THR A 823 -18.15 -33.45 25.55
N HIS A 824 -18.95 -33.19 26.59
CA HIS A 824 -19.40 -31.84 26.89
C HIS A 824 -18.22 -30.97 27.36
N GLY A 825 -17.84 -29.97 26.56
CA GLY A 825 -16.87 -28.94 26.96
C GLY A 825 -17.56 -27.78 27.69
N SER A 826 -16.79 -27.03 28.48
CA SER A 826 -17.27 -25.79 29.13
C SER A 826 -17.78 -24.80 28.06
N PRO A 827 -18.94 -24.15 28.25
CA PRO A 827 -19.52 -23.22 27.28
C PRO A 827 -18.69 -21.96 27.03
N SER A 828 -17.64 -21.73 27.81
CA SER A 828 -16.69 -20.63 27.67
C SER A 828 -15.43 -20.99 26.88
N SER A 829 -15.26 -22.23 26.44
CA SER A 829 -14.04 -22.69 25.78
C SER A 829 -14.06 -22.40 24.28
N MET A 830 -13.06 -21.68 23.74
CA MET A 830 -12.81 -21.59 22.30
C MET A 830 -11.44 -22.17 21.92
N ILE A 831 -11.35 -22.74 20.73
CA ILE A 831 -10.09 -23.17 20.11
C ILE A 831 -9.23 -21.93 19.84
N CYS A 832 -8.07 -21.85 20.49
CA CYS A 832 -7.12 -20.78 20.31
C CYS A 832 -6.24 -21.03 19.08
N TYR A 833 -6.32 -20.14 18.09
CA TYR A 833 -5.47 -20.17 16.89
C TYR A 833 -4.16 -19.39 17.06
N LYS A 834 -3.99 -18.67 18.18
CA LYS A 834 -2.77 -17.92 18.51
C LYS A 834 -1.74 -18.72 19.30
N CYS A 835 -2.17 -19.76 20.03
CA CYS A 835 -1.24 -20.63 20.75
C CYS A 835 -0.48 -21.50 19.76
N ASN A 836 0.83 -21.61 19.98
CA ASN A 836 1.71 -22.41 19.14
C ASN A 836 1.33 -23.90 19.31
N ARG A 837 0.73 -24.50 18.27
CA ARG A 837 0.31 -25.90 18.32
C ARG A 837 1.46 -26.76 17.85
N ASN A 838 1.94 -27.64 18.73
CA ASN A 838 2.92 -28.64 18.35
C ASN A 838 2.18 -29.93 17.99
N PRO A 839 2.54 -30.60 16.87
CA PRO A 839 2.05 -31.93 16.59
C PRO A 839 2.50 -32.88 17.72
N GLU A 840 1.56 -33.59 18.31
CA GLU A 840 1.80 -34.63 19.30
C GLU A 840 1.70 -35.99 18.61
N LYS A 841 2.66 -36.87 18.88
CA LYS A 841 2.65 -38.22 18.33
C LYS A 841 1.78 -39.13 19.20
N PHE A 842 0.68 -39.62 18.63
CA PHE A 842 -0.20 -40.62 19.22
C PHE A 842 -0.11 -41.92 18.40
N ASN A 843 0.53 -42.94 18.98
CA ASN A 843 0.90 -44.18 18.29
C ASN A 843 1.68 -43.90 16.99
N ASP A 844 1.17 -44.34 15.84
CA ASP A 844 1.80 -44.16 14.52
C ASP A 844 1.43 -42.84 13.83
N PHE A 845 0.62 -41.99 14.46
CA PHE A 845 0.11 -40.75 13.87
C PHE A 845 0.55 -39.52 14.64
N TRP A 846 0.71 -38.40 13.92
CA TRP A 846 0.85 -37.08 14.51
C TRP A 846 -0.51 -36.39 14.52
N ILE A 847 -0.96 -36.00 15.70
CA ILE A 847 -2.19 -35.25 15.94
C ILE A 847 -1.81 -33.83 16.33
N LEU A 848 -2.55 -32.83 15.84
CA LEU A 848 -2.38 -31.46 16.29
C LEU A 848 -3.52 -31.13 17.28
N PRO A 849 -3.30 -31.18 18.60
CA PRO A 849 -4.35 -30.93 19.57
C PRO A 849 -4.81 -29.47 19.55
N ASP A 850 -6.10 -29.26 19.74
CA ASP A 850 -6.68 -27.93 19.90
C ASP A 850 -6.52 -27.45 21.34
N HIS A 851 -5.89 -26.29 21.53
CA HIS A 851 -5.81 -25.63 22.84
C HIS A 851 -7.06 -24.78 23.08
N LEU A 852 -7.75 -25.01 24.21
CA LEU A 852 -8.96 -24.31 24.59
C LEU A 852 -8.67 -23.18 25.57
N HIS A 853 -9.25 -22.00 25.35
CA HIS A 853 -9.18 -20.85 26.27
C HIS A 853 -10.57 -20.47 26.77
N ASN A 854 -10.68 -20.02 28.03
CA ASN A 854 -11.90 -19.43 28.58
C ASN A 854 -12.12 -18.02 28.03
N SER A 855 -13.23 -17.80 27.32
CA SER A 855 -13.71 -16.51 26.81
C SER A 855 -14.55 -15.80 27.87
N LEU A 856 -14.21 -14.54 28.17
CA LEU A 856 -14.99 -13.65 29.06
C LEU A 856 -16.03 -12.80 28.31
N ASN A 857 -16.14 -12.86 26.97
CA ASN A 857 -17.01 -11.94 26.23
C ASN A 857 -17.74 -12.58 25.02
N MET A 858 -19.07 -12.55 25.11
CA MET A 858 -20.15 -12.77 24.13
C MET A 858 -20.62 -14.20 23.74
N VAL A 859 -21.95 -14.33 23.89
CA VAL A 859 -23.01 -15.21 23.32
C VAL A 859 -22.65 -16.65 22.93
N SER A 860 -23.36 -17.57 23.59
CA SER A 860 -23.34 -19.02 23.41
C SER A 860 -23.46 -19.47 21.96
N LEU A 861 -22.37 -20.02 21.42
CA LEU A 861 -22.41 -20.98 20.32
C LEU A 861 -22.21 -22.36 20.95
N ASN A 862 -23.18 -23.26 20.75
CA ASN A 862 -23.07 -24.66 21.17
C ASN A 862 -21.97 -25.34 20.35
N TYR A 863 -20.73 -25.31 20.82
CA TYR A 863 -19.65 -26.10 20.25
C TYR A 863 -19.67 -27.50 20.83
N VAL A 864 -19.79 -28.51 19.96
CA VAL A 864 -19.54 -29.91 20.30
C VAL A 864 -18.04 -30.15 20.10
N PHE A 865 -17.34 -30.51 21.17
CA PHE A 865 -15.93 -30.92 21.08
C PHE A 865 -15.86 -32.42 20.83
N ILE A 866 -15.07 -32.80 19.82
CA ILE A 866 -14.83 -34.20 19.48
C ILE A 866 -13.45 -34.55 20.02
N HIS A 867 -13.39 -35.40 21.04
CA HIS A 867 -12.12 -35.99 21.48
C HIS A 867 -11.74 -37.10 20.51
N LEU A 868 -10.52 -37.02 19.99
CA LEU A 868 -9.90 -38.08 19.19
C LEU A 868 -9.24 -39.08 20.14
N ASN A 869 -9.82 -40.27 20.28
CA ASN A 869 -9.06 -41.45 20.69
C ASN A 869 -8.75 -42.24 19.41
N ILE A 870 -7.46 -42.44 19.12
CA ILE A 870 -6.98 -43.31 18.05
C ILE A 870 -6.86 -44.73 18.59
#